data_AF-A0A158QAG6-F1
#
_entry.id   AF-A0A158QAG6-F1
#
_cell.length_a   1.000
_cell.length_b   1.000
_cell.length_c   1.000
_cell.angle_alpha   90.00
_cell.angle_beta   90.00
_cell.angle_gamma   90.00
#
_symmetry.space_group_name_H-M   'P 1'
#
loop_
_entity.id
_entity.type
_entity.pdbx_description
1 polymer ?
#
loop_
_entity_poly.entity_id
_entity_poly.type
_entity_poly.pdbx_seq_one_letter_code
_entity_poly.pdbx_strand_id
1 'polypeptide(L)'
;MSRKNRGVRDTAKDIILGLEPSGSGPREPRGGYLYRTETAAKPSSSSLQPIIVEGADPSKVNRLENRLESLQRKQSELVNSEAEARRKLEKECDELRRKLYSNDLSRDLDELRRQVAALETKVRSLAQEVAITKAATEQLSKSQVYRNEERTRYTGDQNRTATQINDLADQLSKLKSMFDDQISRRATDSQNNASSMSYMQESIMKDLNNKTSAISDKIAKKNRELEELRTETTKMDENFQRRLSELEKKINDGEARYKDNFRREKRTLDSDFRNNLSSQKEAIEKLQAKEGRDMEACTKSVQDLKNLFETEKRSVGEHLEQLEKDFSNFKKKLKSESEKLNTVLTADIKTRRTHENGILAKMDYMETQLREYFDSLAKNMNQSSVNSKGATPDLNALRREMEGIAADKSKMSMEGLLKLEEKIRKINKDFARNNREFQKKLQKANENEFTANLKREVAKINNLEREMEDTRRKLTEKIETQIPQDLNELTAKTNHIKQQLNERIDKVEEENFRAVNDLREKQNARNEAMQNRNRSVSGNAGGKRSNSDPNRTSASGRRPNSDPSKQTASRSDPETSLAAIKPLKKDFEQYKIAVKKLAESVTTVKNVLERKIVEEKEKREKAVEELASVVNKKPAQNAQPNAKQK
;
A
#
# COMPACT_ATOMS: atom_id res chain seq x y z
N MET A 1 9.41 -100.89 95.07
CA MET A 1 10.76 -100.39 95.40
C MET A 1 10.84 -98.93 94.97
N SER A 2 11.23 -97.92 95.73
CA SER A 2 11.31 -97.69 97.17
C SER A 2 11.21 -96.16 97.28
N ARG A 3 10.36 -95.67 98.18
CA ARG A 3 10.14 -94.23 98.44
C ARG A 3 11.38 -93.63 99.10
N LYS A 4 11.78 -92.44 98.66
CA LYS A 4 12.39 -91.38 99.48
C LYS A 4 11.87 -90.05 98.92
N ASN A 5 10.73 -89.54 99.36
CA ASN A 5 10.54 -88.79 100.60
C ASN A 5 11.72 -87.86 100.92
N ARG A 6 11.63 -86.61 100.46
CA ARG A 6 11.87 -85.43 101.32
C ARG A 6 10.77 -84.42 101.02
N GLY A 7 9.92 -84.24 102.02
CA GLY A 7 8.73 -83.41 101.96
C GLY A 7 9.06 -81.93 101.81
N VAL A 8 8.12 -81.25 101.17
CA VAL A 8 8.00 -79.81 101.08
C VAL A 8 7.99 -79.25 102.50
N ARG A 9 8.95 -78.37 102.81
CA ARG A 9 9.03 -77.67 104.09
C ARG A 9 7.81 -76.76 104.20
N ASP A 10 7.06 -76.95 105.27
CA ASP A 10 5.96 -76.10 105.68
C ASP A 10 6.54 -74.85 106.33
N THR A 11 6.55 -73.74 105.59
CA THR A 11 7.11 -72.45 106.01
C THR A 11 6.43 -71.90 107.28
N ALA A 12 5.22 -72.34 107.61
CA ALA A 12 4.58 -72.01 108.88
C ALA A 12 5.25 -72.71 110.07
N LYS A 13 5.80 -73.91 109.86
CA LYS A 13 6.47 -74.70 110.90
C LYS A 13 7.89 -74.22 111.18
N ASP A 14 8.59 -73.70 110.16
CA ASP A 14 9.93 -73.13 110.31
C ASP A 14 9.90 -71.77 111.07
N ILE A 15 8.80 -71.01 110.98
CA ILE A 15 8.58 -69.77 111.75
C ILE A 15 8.32 -70.04 113.23
N ILE A 16 7.62 -71.13 113.58
CA ILE A 16 7.34 -71.49 114.99
C ILE A 16 8.60 -72.04 115.69
N LEU A 17 9.55 -72.62 114.94
CA LEU A 17 10.78 -73.21 115.47
C LEU A 17 12.01 -72.28 115.46
N GLY A 18 11.88 -71.04 114.98
CA GLY A 18 12.96 -70.04 115.02
C GLY A 18 14.12 -70.28 114.05
N LEU A 19 13.86 -70.87 112.88
CA LEU A 19 14.87 -71.08 111.83
C LEU A 19 14.76 -69.98 110.76
N GLU A 20 15.89 -69.32 110.42
CA GLU A 20 15.92 -68.25 109.41
C GLU A 20 15.61 -68.79 107.98
N PRO A 21 14.76 -68.08 107.19
CA PRO A 21 14.50 -68.44 105.80
C PRO A 21 15.74 -68.15 104.92
N SER A 22 16.31 -69.21 104.35
CA SER A 22 17.46 -69.18 103.47
C SER A 22 17.07 -68.95 102.02
N GLY A 23 17.61 -67.90 101.38
CA GLY A 23 17.67 -67.83 99.92
C GLY A 23 17.60 -66.45 99.30
N SER A 24 18.77 -65.92 98.98
CA SER A 24 19.08 -64.68 98.25
C SER A 24 18.56 -64.65 96.80
N GLY A 25 17.97 -63.52 96.39
CA GLY A 25 17.63 -63.20 94.99
C GLY A 25 18.81 -62.63 94.16
N PRO A 26 18.58 -62.30 92.88
CA PRO A 26 19.48 -61.38 92.18
C PRO A 26 18.79 -60.27 91.34
N ARG A 27 19.24 -59.04 91.65
CA ARG A 27 19.73 -57.93 90.79
C ARG A 27 18.83 -57.19 89.77
N GLU A 28 18.84 -55.87 89.96
CA GLU A 28 18.40 -54.76 89.07
C GLU A 28 19.17 -54.67 87.74
N PRO A 29 18.68 -53.81 86.82
CA PRO A 29 19.48 -52.62 86.50
C PRO A 29 18.72 -51.27 86.34
N ARG A 30 19.40 -50.22 86.84
CA ARG A 30 19.33 -48.76 86.51
C ARG A 30 19.62 -48.50 85.00
N GLY A 31 19.26 -47.42 84.30
CA GLY A 31 18.60 -46.12 84.57
C GLY A 31 18.92 -45.09 83.44
N GLY A 32 18.04 -44.08 83.23
CA GLY A 32 18.32 -42.74 82.61
C GLY A 32 18.40 -42.60 81.07
N TYR A 33 18.04 -41.51 80.37
CA TYR A 33 17.57 -40.14 80.69
C TYR A 33 17.13 -39.35 79.40
N LEU A 34 16.07 -38.50 79.50
CA LEU A 34 15.88 -37.08 79.02
C LEU A 34 15.98 -36.67 77.51
N TYR A 35 15.37 -35.61 76.94
CA TYR A 35 14.71 -34.33 77.36
C TYR A 35 13.77 -33.75 76.23
N ARG A 36 12.86 -32.82 76.64
CA ARG A 36 12.17 -31.63 75.99
C ARG A 36 12.71 -31.06 74.64
N THR A 37 12.04 -30.23 73.80
CA THR A 37 10.89 -29.27 73.85
C THR A 37 10.53 -28.73 72.44
N GLU A 38 9.26 -28.30 72.27
CA GLU A 38 8.71 -27.11 71.55
C GLU A 38 8.79 -26.83 70.01
N THR A 39 7.64 -26.30 69.53
CA THR A 39 7.36 -25.31 68.45
C THR A 39 6.74 -25.71 67.10
N ALA A 40 5.55 -25.11 66.87
CA ALA A 40 5.04 -24.42 65.66
C ALA A 40 4.61 -25.14 64.35
N ALA A 41 3.41 -24.74 63.88
CA ALA A 41 2.84 -24.67 62.50
C ALA A 41 2.61 -25.98 61.71
N LYS A 42 1.37 -26.42 61.40
CA LYS A 42 0.45 -26.07 60.27
C LYS A 42 1.10 -26.09 58.86
N PRO A 43 0.38 -26.32 57.74
CA PRO A 43 -0.91 -27.02 57.48
C PRO A 43 -0.89 -27.82 56.13
N SER A 44 -2.08 -28.13 55.57
CA SER A 44 -2.42 -28.48 54.16
C SER A 44 -2.19 -29.95 53.73
N SER A 45 -3.20 -30.78 53.40
CA SER A 45 -4.24 -30.75 52.34
C SER A 45 -3.73 -31.05 50.93
N SER A 46 -4.20 -32.13 50.30
CA SER A 46 -4.50 -32.25 48.86
C SER A 46 -5.02 -33.66 48.50
N SER A 47 -6.27 -33.78 48.03
CA SER A 47 -6.70 -34.21 46.67
C SER A 47 -6.35 -35.66 46.27
N LEU A 48 -7.27 -36.49 45.76
CA LEU A 48 -7.74 -36.52 44.35
C LEU A 48 -8.91 -37.54 44.25
N GLN A 49 -10.07 -37.16 43.69
CA GLN A 49 -10.62 -37.53 42.37
C GLN A 49 -11.62 -38.71 42.37
N PRO A 50 -12.65 -38.68 41.49
CA PRO A 50 -13.82 -39.58 41.53
C PRO A 50 -13.75 -40.70 40.47
N ILE A 51 -14.39 -41.84 40.75
CA ILE A 51 -14.65 -42.92 39.78
C ILE A 51 -16.13 -43.30 39.91
N ILE A 52 -16.89 -43.08 38.83
CA ILE A 52 -18.26 -43.56 38.66
C ILE A 52 -18.17 -44.94 38.01
N VAL A 53 -18.74 -45.96 38.65
CA VAL A 53 -19.08 -47.25 38.02
C VAL A 53 -20.58 -47.47 38.25
N GLU A 54 -21.34 -47.32 37.17
CA GLU A 54 -22.73 -47.79 37.07
C GLU A 54 -22.77 -49.32 37.06
N GLY A 55 -23.79 -49.88 37.71
CA GLY A 55 -24.16 -51.30 37.60
C GLY A 55 -23.81 -52.16 38.81
N ALA A 56 -24.24 -51.78 40.02
CA ALA A 56 -24.23 -52.67 41.18
C ALA A 56 -25.65 -52.88 41.72
N ASP A 57 -26.11 -54.11 41.59
CA ASP A 57 -27.35 -54.68 42.11
C ASP A 57 -27.73 -54.12 43.52
N PRO A 58 -28.88 -53.44 43.70
CA PRO A 58 -29.23 -52.75 44.95
C PRO A 58 -29.32 -53.69 46.16
N SER A 59 -29.47 -54.99 45.93
CA SER A 59 -29.42 -56.03 46.95
C SER A 59 -28.02 -56.26 47.53
N LYS A 60 -26.95 -56.02 46.76
CA LYS A 60 -25.56 -56.15 47.21
C LYS A 60 -25.08 -54.89 47.93
N VAL A 61 -25.54 -53.72 47.48
CA VAL A 61 -25.29 -52.43 48.15
C VAL A 61 -25.94 -52.43 49.53
N ASN A 62 -27.22 -52.81 49.64
CA ASN A 62 -27.89 -52.93 50.95
C ASN A 62 -27.22 -53.95 51.89
N ARG A 63 -26.65 -55.05 51.37
CA ARG A 63 -25.91 -56.02 52.21
C ARG A 63 -24.57 -55.45 52.70
N LEU A 64 -23.89 -54.65 51.88
CA LEU A 64 -22.65 -53.99 52.26
C LEU A 64 -22.92 -52.85 53.23
N GLU A 65 -23.98 -52.06 53.03
CA GLU A 65 -24.42 -51.01 53.95
C GLU A 65 -24.82 -51.59 55.31
N ASN A 66 -25.66 -52.62 55.35
CA ASN A 66 -26.00 -53.30 56.61
C ASN A 66 -24.77 -53.91 57.31
N ARG A 67 -23.80 -54.43 56.54
CA ARG A 67 -22.57 -54.99 57.10
C ARG A 67 -21.62 -53.91 57.61
N LEU A 68 -21.57 -52.77 56.93
CA LEU A 68 -20.82 -51.58 57.34
C LEU A 68 -21.41 -51.00 58.62
N GLU A 69 -22.74 -50.89 58.72
CA GLU A 69 -23.42 -50.48 59.96
C GLU A 69 -23.16 -51.46 61.11
N SER A 70 -23.21 -52.77 60.86
CA SER A 70 -22.88 -53.78 61.88
C SER A 70 -21.43 -53.66 62.37
N LEU A 71 -20.49 -53.37 61.46
CA LEU A 71 -19.08 -53.19 61.79
C LEU A 71 -18.85 -51.87 62.53
N GLN A 72 -19.54 -50.79 62.15
CA GLN A 72 -19.49 -49.52 62.87
C GLN A 72 -20.06 -49.65 64.29
N ARG A 73 -21.16 -50.39 64.48
CA ARG A 73 -21.69 -50.70 65.81
C ARG A 73 -20.68 -51.51 66.64
N LYS A 74 -20.11 -52.58 66.09
CA LYS A 74 -19.07 -53.36 66.78
C LYS A 74 -17.82 -52.54 67.10
N GLN A 75 -17.42 -51.63 66.22
CA GLN A 75 -16.30 -50.73 66.47
C GLN A 75 -16.62 -49.76 67.61
N SER A 76 -17.84 -49.21 67.66
CA SER A 76 -18.25 -48.34 68.77
C SER A 76 -18.33 -49.09 70.11
N GLU A 77 -18.81 -50.33 70.12
CA GLU A 77 -18.84 -51.19 71.30
C GLU A 77 -17.43 -51.56 71.78
N LEU A 78 -16.51 -51.87 70.86
CA LEU A 78 -15.11 -52.13 71.18
C LEU A 78 -14.41 -50.89 71.75
N VAL A 79 -14.62 -49.71 71.16
CA VAL A 79 -14.05 -48.46 71.68
C VAL A 79 -14.61 -48.12 73.07
N ASN A 80 -15.91 -48.35 73.29
CA ASN A 80 -16.52 -48.13 74.61
C ASN A 80 -16.01 -49.13 75.65
N SER A 81 -15.91 -50.42 75.31
CA SER A 81 -15.35 -51.43 76.22
C SER A 81 -13.86 -51.19 76.51
N GLU A 82 -13.08 -50.72 75.54
CA GLU A 82 -11.69 -50.31 75.74
C GLU A 82 -11.60 -49.10 76.68
N ALA A 83 -12.46 -48.09 76.50
CA ALA A 83 -12.51 -46.92 77.38
C ALA A 83 -12.91 -47.30 78.82
N GLU A 84 -13.84 -48.24 79.00
CA GLU A 84 -14.19 -48.77 80.32
C GLU A 84 -13.05 -49.59 80.95
N ALA A 85 -12.36 -50.41 80.17
CA ALA A 85 -11.20 -51.17 80.65
C ALA A 85 -10.07 -50.23 81.10
N ARG A 86 -9.78 -49.17 80.35
CA ARG A 86 -8.80 -48.14 80.74
C ARG A 86 -9.17 -47.45 82.05
N ARG A 87 -10.45 -47.10 82.23
CA ARG A 87 -10.94 -46.50 83.49
C ARG A 87 -10.83 -47.46 84.68
N LYS A 88 -11.05 -48.77 84.49
CA LYS A 88 -10.84 -49.76 85.55
C LYS A 88 -9.38 -49.89 85.92
N LEU A 89 -8.49 -49.98 84.92
CA LEU A 89 -7.05 -50.10 85.14
C LEU A 89 -6.48 -48.86 85.85
N GLU A 90 -6.96 -47.67 85.49
CA GLU A 90 -6.54 -46.41 86.14
C GLU A 90 -6.98 -46.37 87.62
N LYS A 91 -8.20 -46.82 87.93
CA LYS A 91 -8.67 -46.96 89.32
C LYS A 91 -7.83 -47.96 90.12
N GLU A 92 -7.50 -49.12 89.54
CA GLU A 92 -6.66 -50.12 90.20
C GLU A 92 -5.23 -49.61 90.43
N CYS A 93 -4.67 -48.86 89.48
CA CYS A 93 -3.36 -48.21 89.65
C CYS A 93 -3.38 -47.14 90.75
N ASP A 94 -4.44 -46.35 90.87
CA ASP A 94 -4.60 -45.36 91.94
C ASP A 94 -4.81 -46.01 93.30
N GLU A 95 -5.54 -47.12 93.36
CA GLU A 95 -5.76 -47.87 94.60
C GLU A 95 -4.49 -48.59 95.09
N LEU A 96 -3.69 -49.13 94.16
CA LEU A 96 -2.35 -49.65 94.45
C LEU A 96 -1.38 -48.55 94.87
N ARG A 97 -1.45 -47.35 94.26
CA ARG A 97 -0.67 -46.19 94.70
C ARG A 97 -1.04 -45.75 96.11
N ARG A 98 -2.32 -45.76 96.48
CA ARG A 98 -2.75 -45.44 97.86
C ARG A 98 -2.23 -46.46 98.87
N LYS A 99 -2.28 -47.76 98.53
CA LYS A 99 -1.76 -48.84 99.40
C LYS A 99 -0.23 -48.84 99.53
N LEU A 100 0.49 -48.37 98.51
CA LEU A 100 1.95 -48.20 98.58
C LEU A 100 2.40 -46.96 99.37
N TYR A 101 1.52 -45.99 99.60
CA TYR A 101 1.79 -44.78 100.38
C TYR A 101 1.19 -44.80 101.81
N SER A 102 0.39 -45.80 102.18
CA SER A 102 -0.05 -46.03 103.57
C SER A 102 0.88 -47.03 104.28
N ASN A 103 1.65 -46.54 105.24
CA ASN A 103 2.59 -47.34 106.02
C ASN A 103 1.82 -48.11 107.14
N ASP A 104 1.10 -49.16 106.76
CA ASP A 104 0.19 -49.90 107.67
C ASP A 104 0.92 -50.69 108.77
N LEU A 105 2.22 -50.96 108.63
CA LEU A 105 3.01 -51.69 109.63
C LEU A 105 3.34 -50.86 110.90
N SER A 106 3.30 -49.52 110.81
CA SER A 106 3.62 -48.65 111.95
C SER A 106 2.43 -48.47 112.90
N ARG A 107 1.20 -48.61 112.41
CA ARG A 107 -0.02 -48.49 113.24
C ARG A 107 -0.27 -49.73 114.09
N ASP A 108 -0.01 -50.92 113.55
CA ASP A 108 -0.21 -52.17 114.28
C ASP A 108 0.80 -52.36 115.43
N LEU A 109 2.02 -51.84 115.28
CA LEU A 109 3.05 -51.86 116.33
C LEU A 109 2.70 -50.97 117.53
N ASP A 110 2.11 -49.81 117.28
CA ASP A 110 1.69 -48.89 118.34
C ASP A 110 0.48 -49.41 119.11
N GLU A 111 -0.44 -50.11 118.43
CA GLU A 111 -1.62 -50.74 119.06
C GLU A 111 -1.22 -51.89 119.98
N LEU A 112 -0.27 -52.75 119.56
CA LEU A 112 0.25 -53.85 120.39
C LEU A 112 1.00 -53.36 121.64
N ARG A 113 1.76 -52.26 121.55
CA ARG A 113 2.45 -51.66 122.71
C ARG A 113 1.47 -51.14 123.76
N ARG A 114 0.34 -50.59 123.32
CA ARG A 114 -0.72 -50.10 124.22
C ARG A 114 -1.38 -51.22 125.02
N GLN A 115 -1.59 -52.38 124.40
CA GLN A 115 -2.23 -53.52 125.05
C GLN A 115 -1.35 -54.18 126.12
N VAL A 116 -0.02 -54.24 125.90
CA VAL A 116 0.92 -54.78 126.90
C VAL A 116 0.98 -53.91 128.16
N ALA A 117 1.04 -52.58 128.01
CA ALA A 117 1.06 -51.66 129.15
C ALA A 117 -0.22 -51.73 130.02
N ALA A 118 -1.36 -52.02 129.40
CA ALA A 118 -2.64 -52.20 130.11
C ALA A 118 -2.70 -53.52 130.92
N LEU A 119 -2.01 -54.58 130.47
CA LEU A 119 -1.95 -55.84 131.21
C LEU A 119 -1.02 -55.75 132.42
N GLU A 120 0.12 -55.06 132.30
CA GLU A 120 1.07 -54.87 133.41
C GLU A 120 0.45 -54.11 134.60
N THR A 121 -0.38 -53.10 134.32
CA THR A 121 -1.09 -52.33 135.34
C THR A 121 -2.14 -53.19 136.06
N LYS A 122 -2.81 -54.10 135.34
CA LYS A 122 -3.82 -55.00 135.92
C LYS A 122 -3.22 -56.06 136.84
N VAL A 123 -2.02 -56.56 136.54
CA VAL A 123 -1.30 -57.52 137.41
C VAL A 123 -0.86 -56.87 138.73
N ARG A 124 -0.40 -55.61 138.71
CA ARG A 124 -0.04 -54.89 139.95
C ARG A 124 -1.24 -54.63 140.85
N SER A 125 -2.38 -54.30 140.26
CA SER A 125 -3.65 -54.11 140.99
C SER A 125 -4.06 -55.37 141.76
N LEU A 126 -4.03 -56.53 141.11
CA LEU A 126 -4.43 -57.80 141.73
C LEU A 126 -3.47 -58.24 142.85
N ALA A 127 -2.16 -57.97 142.70
CA ALA A 127 -1.20 -58.25 143.77
C ALA A 127 -1.45 -57.42 145.04
N GLN A 128 -1.95 -56.18 144.89
CA GLN A 128 -2.25 -55.29 146.02
C GLN A 128 -3.52 -55.72 146.77
N GLU A 129 -4.56 -56.21 146.07
CA GLU A 129 -5.79 -56.71 146.70
C GLU A 129 -5.59 -57.98 147.54
N VAL A 130 -4.67 -58.86 147.13
CA VAL A 130 -4.31 -60.07 147.90
C VAL A 130 -3.58 -59.70 149.20
N ALA A 131 -2.80 -58.61 149.22
CA ALA A 131 -2.14 -58.15 150.43
C ALA A 131 -3.13 -57.58 151.46
N ILE A 132 -4.15 -56.86 150.99
CA ILE A 132 -5.17 -56.24 151.85
C ILE A 132 -6.07 -57.30 152.49
N THR A 133 -6.47 -58.31 151.73
CA THR A 133 -7.34 -59.39 152.24
C THR A 133 -6.65 -60.27 153.28
N LYS A 134 -5.33 -60.45 153.19
CA LYS A 134 -4.52 -61.13 154.21
C LYS A 134 -4.41 -60.33 155.53
N ALA A 135 -4.33 -59.01 155.47
CA ALA A 135 -4.27 -58.16 156.66
C ALA A 135 -5.63 -58.08 157.40
N ALA A 136 -6.75 -58.18 156.68
CA ALA A 136 -8.09 -58.13 157.26
C ALA A 136 -8.46 -59.38 158.07
N THR A 137 -7.95 -60.57 157.70
CA THR A 137 -8.23 -61.82 158.43
C THR A 137 -7.44 -61.93 159.75
N GLU A 138 -6.26 -61.33 159.86
CA GLU A 138 -5.47 -61.28 161.09
C GLU A 138 -6.06 -60.34 162.16
N GLN A 139 -6.79 -59.29 161.76
CA GLN A 139 -7.41 -58.32 162.69
C GLN A 139 -8.68 -58.88 163.36
N LEU A 140 -9.40 -59.81 162.71
CA LEU A 140 -10.67 -60.37 163.19
C LEU A 140 -10.52 -61.39 164.34
N SER A 141 -9.32 -61.90 164.61
CA SER A 141 -9.06 -62.88 165.67
C SER A 141 -8.73 -62.27 167.04
N LYS A 142 -8.56 -60.94 167.15
CA LYS A 142 -8.09 -60.27 168.40
C LYS A 142 -9.15 -59.46 169.17
N SER A 143 -10.40 -59.35 168.71
CA SER A 143 -11.38 -58.40 169.27
C SER A 143 -12.49 -59.05 170.10
N GLN A 144 -12.16 -59.50 171.32
CA GLN A 144 -13.18 -59.93 172.30
C GLN A 144 -13.08 -59.34 173.71
N VAL A 145 -12.20 -58.35 173.99
CA VAL A 145 -11.98 -57.90 175.40
C VAL A 145 -12.25 -56.42 175.73
N TYR A 146 -12.47 -55.48 174.79
CA TYR A 146 -12.59 -54.05 175.16
C TYR A 146 -13.92 -53.37 174.80
N ARG A 147 -15.05 -54.03 175.06
CA ARG A 147 -16.36 -53.54 174.58
C ARG A 147 -17.10 -52.54 175.50
N ASN A 148 -16.56 -52.18 176.66
CA ASN A 148 -17.27 -51.31 177.63
C ASN A 148 -16.68 -49.90 177.85
N GLU A 149 -15.53 -49.55 177.27
CA GLU A 149 -14.91 -48.21 177.42
C GLU A 149 -15.07 -47.29 176.18
N GLU A 150 -15.50 -47.81 175.03
CA GLU A 150 -15.64 -47.03 173.79
C GLU A 150 -16.90 -46.12 173.75
N ARG A 151 -17.95 -46.44 174.50
CA ARG A 151 -19.27 -45.79 174.30
C ARG A 151 -19.32 -44.30 174.69
N THR A 152 -18.39 -43.83 175.53
CA THR A 152 -18.31 -42.41 175.96
C THR A 152 -17.28 -41.57 175.18
N ARG A 153 -16.49 -42.16 174.28
CA ARG A 153 -15.62 -41.41 173.33
C ARG A 153 -16.28 -41.19 171.96
N TYR A 154 -17.28 -41.99 171.59
CA TYR A 154 -17.96 -41.92 170.28
C TYR A 154 -18.84 -40.67 170.05
N THR A 155 -19.29 -39.97 171.08
CA THR A 155 -20.12 -38.75 170.94
C THR A 155 -19.30 -37.48 170.67
N GLY A 156 -18.00 -37.45 171.02
CA GLY A 156 -17.13 -36.30 170.76
C GLY A 156 -16.61 -36.21 169.32
N ASP A 157 -16.33 -37.36 168.70
CA ASP A 157 -15.77 -37.43 167.34
C ASP A 157 -16.84 -37.28 166.23
N GLN A 158 -18.11 -37.52 166.53
CA GLN A 158 -19.23 -37.27 165.61
C GLN A 158 -19.41 -35.78 165.26
N ASN A 159 -19.15 -34.86 166.19
CA ASN A 159 -19.33 -33.44 165.92
C ASN A 159 -18.19 -32.84 165.07
N ARG A 160 -16.96 -33.33 165.22
CA ARG A 160 -15.82 -32.88 164.39
C ARG A 160 -15.95 -33.32 162.93
N THR A 161 -16.39 -34.55 162.70
CA THR A 161 -16.62 -35.09 161.35
C THR A 161 -17.75 -34.37 160.62
N ALA A 162 -18.81 -33.95 161.33
CA ALA A 162 -19.89 -33.15 160.75
C ALA A 162 -19.40 -31.78 160.21
N THR A 163 -18.53 -31.08 160.94
CA THR A 163 -17.94 -29.81 160.46
C THR A 163 -17.08 -29.98 159.21
N GLN A 164 -16.26 -31.02 159.11
CA GLN A 164 -15.42 -31.27 157.94
C GLN A 164 -16.24 -31.62 156.69
N ILE A 165 -17.37 -32.32 156.86
CA ILE A 165 -18.28 -32.64 155.75
C ILE A 165 -18.91 -31.36 155.18
N ASN A 166 -19.30 -30.41 156.04
CA ASN A 166 -19.87 -29.13 155.59
C ASN A 166 -18.84 -28.28 154.82
N ASP A 167 -17.58 -28.20 155.28
CA ASP A 167 -16.53 -27.48 154.56
C ASP A 167 -16.23 -28.08 153.18
N LEU A 168 -16.26 -29.42 153.06
CA LEU A 168 -16.10 -30.10 151.76
C LEU A 168 -17.30 -29.85 150.83
N ALA A 169 -18.52 -29.80 151.37
CA ALA A 169 -19.72 -29.45 150.60
C ALA A 169 -19.66 -28.02 150.06
N ASP A 170 -19.13 -27.07 150.84
CA ASP A 170 -18.92 -25.69 150.42
C ASP A 170 -17.83 -25.58 149.33
N GLN A 171 -16.73 -26.33 149.46
CA GLN A 171 -15.69 -26.38 148.42
C GLN A 171 -16.21 -26.98 147.11
N LEU A 172 -16.99 -28.07 147.18
CA LEU A 172 -17.62 -28.68 146.00
C LEU A 172 -18.64 -27.74 145.35
N SER A 173 -19.41 -26.99 146.14
CA SER A 173 -20.35 -26.00 145.61
C SER A 173 -19.64 -24.86 144.89
N LYS A 174 -18.51 -24.37 145.42
CA LYS A 174 -17.67 -23.37 144.74
C LYS A 174 -17.07 -23.92 143.45
N LEU A 175 -16.55 -25.15 143.47
CA LEU A 175 -15.97 -25.78 142.28
C LEU A 175 -17.02 -26.00 141.19
N LYS A 176 -18.23 -26.43 141.58
CA LYS A 176 -19.37 -26.57 140.67
C LYS A 176 -19.74 -25.23 140.04
N SER A 177 -19.85 -24.17 140.85
CA SER A 177 -20.10 -22.81 140.35
C SER A 177 -19.03 -22.37 139.34
N MET A 178 -17.75 -22.65 139.61
CA MET A 178 -16.66 -22.33 138.68
C MET A 178 -16.77 -23.10 137.35
N PHE A 179 -17.15 -24.39 137.40
CA PHE A 179 -17.36 -25.17 136.18
C PHE A 179 -18.59 -24.71 135.39
N ASP A 180 -19.70 -24.41 136.07
CA ASP A 180 -20.92 -23.89 135.42
C ASP A 180 -20.64 -22.53 134.74
N ASP A 181 -19.86 -21.65 135.38
CA ASP A 181 -19.39 -20.39 134.79
C ASP A 181 -18.48 -20.64 133.58
N GLN A 182 -17.56 -21.60 133.66
CA GLN A 182 -16.65 -21.92 132.55
C GLN A 182 -17.39 -22.52 131.35
N ILE A 183 -18.37 -23.41 131.60
CA ILE A 183 -19.23 -23.97 130.57
C ILE A 183 -20.03 -22.85 129.90
N SER A 184 -20.62 -21.95 130.69
CA SER A 184 -21.37 -20.81 130.18
C SER A 184 -20.51 -19.89 129.31
N ARG A 185 -19.29 -19.56 129.75
CA ARG A 185 -18.34 -18.75 128.95
C ARG A 185 -17.94 -19.44 127.63
N ARG A 186 -17.67 -20.75 127.67
CA ARG A 186 -17.35 -21.50 126.44
C ARG A 186 -18.53 -21.58 125.48
N ALA A 187 -19.76 -21.72 126.00
CA ALA A 187 -20.96 -21.70 125.19
C ALA A 187 -21.13 -20.34 124.50
N THR A 188 -20.95 -19.24 125.24
CA THR A 188 -21.03 -17.88 124.67
C THR A 188 -19.91 -17.62 123.65
N ASP A 189 -18.68 -18.03 123.92
CA ASP A 189 -17.56 -17.87 122.98
C ASP A 189 -17.75 -18.68 121.70
N SER A 190 -18.24 -19.92 121.81
CA SER A 190 -18.58 -20.75 120.66
C SER A 190 -19.71 -20.14 119.83
N GLN A 191 -20.74 -19.56 120.48
CA GLN A 191 -21.84 -18.92 119.80
C GLN A 191 -21.41 -17.62 119.09
N ASN A 192 -20.55 -16.83 119.72
CA ASN A 192 -19.97 -15.62 119.12
C ASN A 192 -19.08 -15.98 117.92
N ASN A 193 -18.25 -17.01 118.04
CA ASN A 193 -17.43 -17.50 116.92
C ASN A 193 -18.27 -18.05 115.77
N ALA A 194 -19.32 -18.83 116.06
CA ALA A 194 -20.25 -19.33 115.05
C ALA A 194 -20.97 -18.17 114.31
N SER A 195 -21.40 -17.15 115.06
CA SER A 195 -22.05 -15.96 114.48
C SER A 195 -21.08 -15.17 113.60
N SER A 196 -19.85 -14.93 114.06
CA SER A 196 -18.80 -14.26 113.29
C SER A 196 -18.46 -15.03 112.00
N MET A 197 -18.32 -16.36 112.08
CA MET A 197 -18.11 -17.22 110.92
C MET A 197 -19.28 -17.15 109.94
N SER A 198 -20.52 -17.12 110.43
CA SER A 198 -21.71 -16.98 109.58
C SER A 198 -21.72 -15.64 108.84
N TYR A 199 -21.43 -14.53 109.52
CA TYR A 199 -21.33 -13.21 108.89
C TYR A 199 -20.21 -13.16 107.84
N MET A 200 -19.04 -13.75 108.11
CA MET A 200 -17.97 -13.83 107.12
C MET A 200 -18.37 -14.67 105.90
N GLN A 201 -19.01 -15.83 106.10
CA GLN A 201 -19.51 -16.66 105.00
C GLN A 201 -20.55 -15.91 104.16
N GLU A 202 -21.48 -15.21 104.80
CA GLU A 202 -22.49 -14.42 104.10
C GLU A 202 -21.86 -13.26 103.31
N SER A 203 -20.89 -12.55 103.90
CA SER A 203 -20.14 -11.50 103.21
C SER A 203 -19.38 -12.04 102.00
N ILE A 204 -18.70 -13.19 102.13
CA ILE A 204 -17.98 -13.83 101.03
C ILE A 204 -18.95 -14.26 99.91
N MET A 205 -20.09 -14.86 100.27
CA MET A 205 -21.10 -15.27 99.30
C MET A 205 -21.69 -14.07 98.55
N LYS A 206 -21.97 -12.98 99.26
CA LYS A 206 -22.46 -11.73 98.65
C LYS A 206 -21.43 -11.14 97.68
N ASP A 207 -20.16 -11.09 98.07
CA ASP A 207 -19.08 -10.59 97.21
C ASP A 207 -18.85 -11.47 95.98
N LEU A 208 -18.88 -12.79 96.14
CA LEU A 208 -18.79 -13.73 95.02
C LEU A 208 -19.96 -13.57 94.06
N ASN A 209 -21.18 -13.42 94.59
CA ASN A 209 -22.36 -13.21 93.76
C ASN A 209 -22.31 -11.88 93.00
N ASN A 210 -21.87 -10.81 93.65
CA ASN A 210 -21.66 -9.50 93.02
C ASN A 210 -20.60 -9.56 91.92
N LYS A 211 -19.46 -10.21 92.17
CA LYS A 211 -18.39 -10.38 91.17
C LYS A 211 -18.86 -11.24 90.00
N THR A 212 -19.59 -12.31 90.27
CA THR A 212 -20.13 -13.22 89.24
C THR A 212 -21.15 -12.49 88.36
N SER A 213 -22.04 -11.70 88.96
CA SER A 213 -23.01 -10.87 88.24
C SER A 213 -22.31 -9.82 87.37
N ALA A 214 -21.31 -9.11 87.91
CA ALA A 214 -20.55 -8.12 87.15
C ALA A 214 -19.75 -8.74 85.97
N ILE A 215 -19.25 -9.97 86.14
CA ILE A 215 -18.60 -10.71 85.04
C ILE A 215 -19.64 -11.11 83.99
N SER A 216 -20.80 -11.62 84.41
CA SER A 216 -21.91 -11.98 83.52
C SER A 216 -22.36 -10.78 82.68
N ASP A 217 -22.54 -9.61 83.30
CA ASP A 217 -22.91 -8.38 82.60
C ASP A 217 -21.84 -7.92 81.60
N LYS A 218 -20.56 -8.04 81.95
CA LYS A 218 -19.45 -7.74 81.04
C LYS A 218 -19.42 -8.71 79.85
N ILE A 219 -19.67 -10.00 80.07
CA ILE A 219 -19.77 -11.00 79.01
C ILE A 219 -20.95 -10.67 78.10
N ALA A 220 -22.12 -10.38 78.67
CA ALA A 220 -23.31 -10.00 77.90
C ALA A 220 -23.06 -8.74 77.05
N LYS A 221 -22.41 -7.72 77.61
CA LYS A 221 -22.03 -6.51 76.85
C LYS A 221 -21.06 -6.82 75.72
N LYS A 222 -20.01 -7.62 75.98
CA LYS A 222 -19.03 -7.99 74.95
C LYS A 222 -19.64 -8.84 73.84
N ASN A 223 -20.58 -9.72 74.16
CA ASN A 223 -21.32 -10.48 73.16
C ASN A 223 -22.19 -9.57 72.27
N ARG A 224 -22.81 -8.53 72.83
CA ARG A 224 -23.54 -7.52 72.03
C ARG A 224 -22.62 -6.76 71.08
N GLU A 225 -21.49 -6.24 71.59
CA GLU A 225 -20.49 -5.54 70.76
C GLU A 225 -19.95 -6.46 69.64
N LEU A 226 -19.74 -7.75 69.93
CA LEU A 226 -19.30 -8.73 68.94
C LEU A 226 -20.35 -8.97 67.86
N GLU A 227 -21.63 -9.09 68.22
CA GLU A 227 -22.71 -9.19 67.25
C GLU A 227 -22.87 -7.92 66.40
N GLU A 228 -22.76 -6.74 67.00
CA GLU A 228 -22.76 -5.48 66.24
C GLU A 228 -21.62 -5.48 65.19
N LEU A 229 -20.40 -5.84 65.58
CA LEU A 229 -19.27 -5.95 64.65
C LEU A 229 -19.50 -7.00 63.55
N ARG A 230 -20.11 -8.15 63.87
CA ARG A 230 -20.50 -9.16 62.86
C ARG A 230 -21.53 -8.61 61.87
N THR A 231 -22.53 -7.89 62.35
CA THR A 231 -23.53 -7.25 61.47
C THR A 231 -22.92 -6.13 60.62
N GLU A 232 -21.95 -5.39 61.14
CA GLU A 232 -21.24 -4.37 60.37
C GLU A 232 -20.33 -5.00 59.31
N THR A 233 -19.63 -6.09 59.66
CA THR A 233 -18.78 -6.85 58.72
C THR A 233 -19.62 -7.41 57.58
N THR A 234 -20.75 -8.04 57.87
CA THR A 234 -21.68 -8.56 56.85
C THR A 234 -22.26 -7.45 55.97
N LYS A 235 -22.65 -6.29 56.54
CA LYS A 235 -23.09 -5.12 55.76
C LYS A 235 -21.98 -4.58 54.86
N MET A 236 -20.73 -4.54 55.34
CA MET A 236 -19.59 -4.14 54.52
C MET A 236 -19.36 -5.12 53.37
N ASP A 237 -19.38 -6.42 53.64
CA ASP A 237 -19.23 -7.46 52.62
C ASP A 237 -20.34 -7.39 51.56
N GLU A 238 -21.60 -7.21 51.98
CA GLU A 238 -22.73 -6.99 51.05
C GLU A 238 -22.53 -5.73 50.20
N ASN A 239 -22.05 -4.63 50.80
CA ASN A 239 -21.77 -3.39 50.07
C ASN A 239 -20.60 -3.56 49.10
N PHE A 240 -19.55 -4.28 49.48
CA PHE A 240 -18.44 -4.61 48.59
C PHE A 240 -18.90 -5.48 47.43
N GLN A 241 -19.69 -6.52 47.69
CA GLN A 241 -20.26 -7.38 46.65
C GLN A 241 -21.16 -6.59 45.69
N ARG A 242 -22.05 -5.72 46.21
CA ARG A 242 -22.88 -4.84 45.38
C ARG A 242 -22.03 -3.94 44.48
N ARG A 243 -21.00 -3.29 45.02
CA ARG A 243 -20.09 -2.44 44.24
C ARG A 243 -19.31 -3.24 43.19
N LEU A 244 -18.86 -4.45 43.52
CA LEU A 244 -18.19 -5.34 42.57
C LEU A 244 -19.14 -5.70 41.43
N SER A 245 -20.38 -6.13 41.72
CA SER A 245 -21.37 -6.44 40.69
C SER A 245 -21.74 -5.22 39.83
N GLU A 246 -21.83 -4.02 40.41
CA GLU A 246 -22.04 -2.79 39.64
C GLU A 246 -20.87 -2.46 38.72
N LEU A 247 -19.62 -2.65 39.18
CA LEU A 247 -18.42 -2.45 38.36
C LEU A 247 -18.34 -3.48 37.23
N GLU A 248 -18.57 -4.75 37.52
CA GLU A 248 -18.65 -5.82 36.51
C GLU A 248 -19.72 -5.50 35.47
N LYS A 249 -20.90 -5.05 35.90
CA LYS A 249 -21.96 -4.61 34.99
C LYS A 249 -21.53 -3.43 34.13
N LYS A 250 -20.91 -2.39 34.71
CA LYS A 250 -20.41 -1.23 33.94
C LYS A 250 -19.32 -1.61 32.95
N ILE A 251 -18.44 -2.53 33.30
CA ILE A 251 -17.40 -3.06 32.40
C ILE A 251 -18.06 -3.82 31.25
N ASN A 252 -18.98 -4.73 31.54
CA ASN A 252 -19.69 -5.51 30.52
C ASN A 252 -20.54 -4.61 29.60
N ASP A 253 -21.25 -3.63 30.14
CA ASP A 253 -22.01 -2.64 29.36
C ASP A 253 -21.08 -1.79 28.49
N GLY A 254 -19.92 -1.39 29.02
CA GLY A 254 -18.90 -0.66 28.28
C GLY A 254 -18.32 -1.46 27.12
N GLU A 255 -17.97 -2.73 27.35
CA GLU A 255 -17.52 -3.65 26.31
C GLU A 255 -18.58 -3.90 25.24
N ALA A 256 -19.84 -4.10 25.65
CA ALA A 256 -20.95 -4.30 24.72
C ALA A 256 -21.13 -3.06 23.83
N ARG A 257 -21.12 -1.86 24.42
CA ARG A 257 -21.19 -0.59 23.66
C ARG A 257 -20.01 -0.42 22.70
N TYR A 258 -18.80 -0.74 23.14
CA TYR A 258 -17.62 -0.66 22.28
C TYR A 258 -17.72 -1.64 21.10
N LYS A 259 -18.09 -2.90 21.37
CA LYS A 259 -18.30 -3.93 20.33
C LYS A 259 -19.39 -3.50 19.34
N ASP A 260 -20.49 -2.92 19.82
CA ASP A 260 -21.58 -2.45 18.96
C ASP A 260 -21.19 -1.23 18.13
N ASN A 261 -20.49 -0.25 18.71
CA ASN A 261 -19.97 0.91 17.99
C ASN A 261 -18.98 0.48 16.90
N PHE A 262 -18.03 -0.41 17.23
CA PHE A 262 -17.09 -0.96 16.28
C PHE A 262 -17.79 -1.71 15.14
N ARG A 263 -18.83 -2.51 15.46
CA ARG A 263 -19.64 -3.19 14.44
C ARG A 263 -20.39 -2.20 13.53
N ARG A 264 -20.93 -1.11 14.08
CA ARG A 264 -21.62 -0.06 13.30
C ARG A 264 -20.66 0.67 12.39
N GLU A 265 -19.50 1.08 12.90
CA GLU A 265 -18.47 1.75 12.13
C GLU A 265 -17.96 0.85 11.00
N LYS A 266 -17.65 -0.42 11.31
CA LYS A 266 -17.27 -1.41 10.29
C LYS A 266 -18.33 -1.57 9.20
N ARG A 267 -19.62 -1.68 9.55
CA ARG A 267 -20.71 -1.78 8.56
C ARG A 267 -20.83 -0.53 7.70
N THR A 268 -20.62 0.65 8.28
CA THR A 268 -20.65 1.92 7.56
C THR A 268 -19.50 1.99 6.58
N LEU A 269 -18.28 1.67 7.04
CA LEU A 269 -17.08 1.60 6.22
C LEU A 269 -17.24 0.59 5.07
N ASP A 270 -17.75 -0.62 5.36
CA ASP A 270 -18.03 -1.65 4.35
C ASP A 270 -19.07 -1.18 3.32
N SER A 271 -20.10 -0.45 3.75
CA SER A 271 -21.11 0.15 2.87
C SER A 271 -20.49 1.23 1.97
N ASP A 272 -19.69 2.12 2.54
CA ASP A 272 -19.01 3.19 1.79
C ASP A 272 -18.02 2.62 0.78
N PHE A 273 -17.26 1.58 1.14
CA PHE A 273 -16.38 0.87 0.20
C PHE A 273 -17.16 0.22 -0.94
N ARG A 274 -18.29 -0.44 -0.65
CA ARG A 274 -19.14 -1.04 -1.69
C ARG A 274 -19.72 0.03 -2.63
N ASN A 275 -20.20 1.15 -2.08
CA ASN A 275 -20.75 2.26 -2.86
C ASN A 275 -19.66 2.91 -3.74
N ASN A 276 -18.46 3.10 -3.21
CA ASN A 276 -17.31 3.61 -3.96
C ASN A 276 -16.89 2.65 -5.09
N LEU A 277 -16.81 1.34 -4.80
CA LEU A 277 -16.51 0.32 -5.81
C LEU A 277 -17.58 0.26 -6.90
N SER A 278 -18.86 0.35 -6.53
CA SER A 278 -19.96 0.38 -7.50
C SER A 278 -19.90 1.62 -8.39
N SER A 279 -19.65 2.79 -7.79
CA SER A 279 -19.53 4.06 -8.52
C SER A 279 -18.32 4.05 -9.47
N GLN A 280 -17.19 3.48 -9.03
CA GLN A 280 -16.02 3.29 -9.89
C GLN A 280 -16.30 2.31 -11.03
N LYS A 281 -16.99 1.20 -10.76
CA LYS A 281 -17.37 0.23 -11.78
C LYS A 281 -18.28 0.86 -12.84
N GLU A 282 -19.28 1.63 -12.43
CA GLU A 282 -20.17 2.35 -13.35
C GLU A 282 -19.41 3.41 -14.17
N ALA A 283 -18.45 4.12 -13.57
CA ALA A 283 -17.60 5.08 -14.28
C ALA A 283 -16.72 4.40 -15.33
N ILE A 284 -16.13 3.24 -15.00
CA ILE A 284 -15.34 2.42 -15.93
C ILE A 284 -16.20 1.93 -17.09
N GLU A 285 -17.41 1.43 -16.80
CA GLU A 285 -18.34 0.94 -17.82
C GLU A 285 -18.78 2.06 -18.77
N LYS A 286 -19.06 3.27 -18.25
CA LYS A 286 -19.33 4.47 -19.07
C LYS A 286 -18.14 4.87 -19.95
N LEU A 287 -16.92 4.77 -19.43
CA LEU A 287 -15.70 5.06 -20.20
C LEU A 287 -15.49 4.03 -21.31
N GLN A 288 -15.64 2.74 -21.01
CA GLN A 288 -15.56 1.67 -22.00
C GLN A 288 -16.62 1.80 -23.10
N ALA A 289 -17.87 2.13 -22.73
CA ALA A 289 -18.93 2.37 -23.69
C ALA A 289 -18.71 3.64 -24.54
N LYS A 290 -17.99 4.64 -24.02
CA LYS A 290 -17.59 5.81 -24.79
C LYS A 290 -16.43 5.46 -25.73
N GLU A 291 -15.41 4.80 -25.24
CA GLU A 291 -14.25 4.37 -26.02
C GLU A 291 -14.68 3.43 -27.17
N GLY A 292 -15.62 2.50 -26.92
CA GLY A 292 -16.20 1.67 -27.96
C GLY A 292 -16.90 2.48 -29.07
N ARG A 293 -17.69 3.49 -28.70
CA ARG A 293 -18.35 4.40 -29.67
C ARG A 293 -17.34 5.24 -30.45
N ASP A 294 -16.33 5.77 -29.79
CA ASP A 294 -15.27 6.57 -30.42
C ASP A 294 -14.45 5.71 -31.40
N MET A 295 -14.15 4.45 -31.03
CA MET A 295 -13.49 3.47 -31.89
C MET A 295 -14.36 3.08 -33.09
N GLU A 296 -15.66 2.87 -32.91
CA GLU A 296 -16.59 2.57 -34.00
C GLU A 296 -16.71 3.74 -34.98
N ALA A 297 -16.81 4.98 -34.47
CA ALA A 297 -16.80 6.19 -35.29
C ALA A 297 -15.48 6.37 -36.07
N CYS A 298 -14.34 6.08 -35.43
CA CYS A 298 -13.03 6.09 -36.08
C CYS A 298 -12.96 5.04 -37.19
N THR A 299 -13.41 3.82 -36.91
CA THR A 299 -13.42 2.72 -37.89
C THR A 299 -14.30 3.05 -39.09
N LYS A 300 -15.48 3.66 -38.86
CA LYS A 300 -16.35 4.14 -39.92
C LYS A 300 -15.69 5.24 -40.77
N SER A 301 -15.05 6.21 -40.12
CA SER A 301 -14.32 7.28 -40.82
C SER A 301 -13.17 6.74 -41.67
N VAL A 302 -12.43 5.73 -41.18
CA VAL A 302 -11.37 5.05 -41.94
C VAL A 302 -11.95 4.30 -43.15
N GLN A 303 -13.10 3.64 -42.98
CA GLN A 303 -13.78 2.95 -44.07
C GLN A 303 -14.30 3.94 -45.13
N ASP A 304 -14.85 5.09 -44.72
CA ASP A 304 -15.30 6.15 -45.62
C ASP A 304 -14.12 6.73 -46.42
N LEU A 305 -12.98 6.99 -45.77
CA LEU A 305 -11.75 7.42 -46.44
C LEU A 305 -11.23 6.38 -47.44
N LYS A 306 -11.30 5.09 -47.08
CA LYS A 306 -10.92 4.00 -47.99
C LYS A 306 -11.81 3.98 -49.23
N ASN A 307 -13.13 4.13 -49.06
CA ASN A 307 -14.06 4.19 -50.17
C ASN A 307 -13.79 5.40 -51.06
N LEU A 308 -13.53 6.57 -50.47
CA LEU A 308 -13.21 7.80 -51.20
C LEU A 308 -11.92 7.66 -52.01
N PHE A 309 -10.88 7.07 -51.43
CA PHE A 309 -9.64 6.76 -52.13
C PHE A 309 -9.85 5.83 -53.33
N GLU A 310 -10.64 4.77 -53.18
CA GLU A 310 -10.96 3.86 -54.30
C GLU A 310 -11.78 4.56 -55.39
N THR A 311 -12.68 5.49 -55.04
CA THR A 311 -13.41 6.28 -56.05
C THR A 311 -12.51 7.25 -56.80
N GLU A 312 -11.60 7.94 -56.10
CA GLU A 312 -10.65 8.87 -56.70
C GLU A 312 -9.65 8.13 -57.59
N LYS A 313 -9.17 6.97 -57.14
CA LYS A 313 -8.30 6.09 -57.94
C LYS A 313 -8.96 5.65 -59.25
N ARG A 314 -10.25 5.30 -59.25
CA ARG A 314 -10.99 4.98 -60.48
C ARG A 314 -11.11 6.19 -61.40
N SER A 315 -11.51 7.34 -60.87
CA SER A 315 -11.63 8.58 -61.66
C SER A 315 -10.30 9.01 -62.30
N VAL A 316 -9.19 8.93 -61.56
CA VAL A 316 -7.85 9.21 -62.09
C VAL A 316 -7.46 8.18 -63.17
N GLY A 317 -7.80 6.91 -62.98
CA GLY A 317 -7.61 5.87 -64.00
C GLY A 317 -8.36 6.18 -65.30
N GLU A 318 -9.63 6.54 -65.21
CA GLU A 318 -10.45 6.93 -66.36
C GLU A 318 -9.90 8.19 -67.07
N HIS A 319 -9.44 9.18 -66.30
CA HIS A 319 -8.81 10.38 -66.86
C HIS A 319 -7.50 10.05 -67.59
N LEU A 320 -6.67 9.16 -67.06
CA LEU A 320 -5.44 8.71 -67.71
C LEU A 320 -5.72 7.98 -69.01
N GLU A 321 -6.67 7.04 -69.03
CA GLU A 321 -7.07 6.33 -70.25
C GLU A 321 -7.58 7.30 -71.33
N GLN A 322 -8.37 8.30 -70.94
CA GLN A 322 -8.85 9.33 -71.86
C GLN A 322 -7.69 10.20 -72.38
N LEU A 323 -6.76 10.58 -71.52
CA LEU A 323 -5.58 11.36 -71.91
C LEU A 323 -4.68 10.58 -72.88
N GLU A 324 -4.46 9.28 -72.63
CA GLU A 324 -3.72 8.39 -73.52
C GLU A 324 -4.39 8.28 -74.90
N LYS A 325 -5.72 8.16 -74.93
CA LYS A 325 -6.51 8.15 -76.16
C LYS A 325 -6.36 9.46 -76.93
N ASP A 326 -6.44 10.60 -76.24
CA ASP A 326 -6.29 11.92 -76.85
C ASP A 326 -4.86 12.16 -77.36
N PHE A 327 -3.83 11.72 -76.62
CA PHE A 327 -2.44 11.74 -77.09
C PHE A 327 -2.22 10.87 -78.32
N SER A 328 -2.81 9.67 -78.35
CA SER A 328 -2.74 8.78 -79.51
C SER A 328 -3.39 9.41 -80.75
N ASN A 329 -4.55 10.05 -80.58
CA ASN A 329 -5.24 10.78 -81.64
C ASN A 329 -4.44 11.99 -82.12
N PHE A 330 -3.88 12.77 -81.20
CA PHE A 330 -3.03 13.91 -81.52
C PHE A 330 -1.79 13.47 -82.31
N LYS A 331 -1.11 12.42 -81.87
CA LYS A 331 0.05 11.85 -82.57
C LYS A 331 -0.29 11.41 -84.00
N LYS A 332 -1.45 10.76 -84.19
CA LYS A 332 -1.94 10.40 -85.53
C LYS A 332 -2.21 11.63 -86.40
N LYS A 333 -2.86 12.65 -85.84
CA LYS A 333 -3.16 13.90 -86.55
C LYS A 333 -1.86 14.60 -86.98
N LEU A 334 -0.91 14.75 -86.07
CA LEU A 334 0.38 15.41 -86.32
C LEU A 334 1.19 14.67 -87.40
N LYS A 335 1.17 13.33 -87.38
CA LYS A 335 1.77 12.52 -88.45
C LYS A 335 1.08 12.77 -89.80
N SER A 336 -0.25 12.78 -89.84
CA SER A 336 -1.00 13.02 -91.07
C SER A 336 -0.80 14.44 -91.63
N GLU A 337 -0.69 15.45 -90.76
CA GLU A 337 -0.43 16.84 -91.16
C GLU A 337 1.01 17.01 -91.66
N SER A 338 1.99 16.35 -91.03
CA SER A 338 3.37 16.33 -91.53
C SER A 338 3.47 15.67 -92.90
N GLU A 339 2.78 14.56 -93.14
CA GLU A 339 2.73 13.89 -94.45
C GLU A 339 2.06 14.77 -95.53
N LYS A 340 0.97 15.48 -95.17
CA LYS A 340 0.32 16.47 -96.06
C LYS A 340 1.24 17.66 -96.37
N LEU A 341 1.94 18.19 -95.38
CA LEU A 341 2.88 19.29 -95.58
C LEU A 341 4.02 18.86 -96.51
N ASN A 342 4.60 17.67 -96.28
CA ASN A 342 5.68 17.15 -97.12
C ASN A 342 5.24 16.91 -98.56
N THR A 343 4.03 16.40 -98.78
CA THR A 343 3.48 16.20 -100.13
C THR A 343 3.23 17.53 -100.86
N VAL A 344 2.64 18.52 -100.18
CA VAL A 344 2.44 19.87 -100.74
C VAL A 344 3.78 20.54 -101.04
N LEU A 345 4.73 20.51 -100.11
CA LEU A 345 6.06 21.11 -100.28
C LEU A 345 6.83 20.45 -101.43
N THR A 346 6.76 19.13 -101.55
CA THR A 346 7.41 18.40 -102.65
C THR A 346 6.78 18.73 -104.00
N ALA A 347 5.45 18.88 -104.05
CA ALA A 347 4.74 19.30 -105.26
C ALA A 347 5.11 20.74 -105.68
N ASP A 348 5.17 21.67 -104.73
CA ASP A 348 5.59 23.06 -104.98
C ASP A 348 7.06 23.12 -105.46
N ILE A 349 7.98 22.41 -104.81
CA ILE A 349 9.38 22.33 -105.26
C ILE A 349 9.48 21.77 -106.69
N LYS A 350 8.71 20.71 -107.00
CA LYS A 350 8.74 20.09 -108.33
C LYS A 350 8.20 21.02 -109.41
N THR A 351 7.08 21.70 -109.15
CA THR A 351 6.49 22.67 -110.09
C THR A 351 7.41 23.87 -110.32
N ARG A 352 8.01 24.43 -109.26
CA ARG A 352 9.03 25.49 -109.38
C ARG A 352 10.22 25.05 -110.23
N ARG A 353 10.78 23.86 -109.98
CA ARG A 353 11.88 23.31 -110.82
C ARG A 353 11.49 23.16 -112.29
N THR A 354 10.26 22.72 -112.59
CA THR A 354 9.81 22.64 -113.99
C THR A 354 9.69 24.01 -114.65
N HIS A 355 9.20 25.02 -113.92
CA HIS A 355 9.15 26.41 -114.41
C HIS A 355 10.56 26.97 -114.62
N GLU A 356 11.48 26.77 -113.68
CA GLU A 356 12.88 27.20 -113.78
C GLU A 356 13.57 26.60 -114.99
N ASN A 357 13.45 25.28 -115.19
CA ASN A 357 14.04 24.60 -116.34
C ASN A 357 13.46 25.14 -117.67
N GLY A 358 12.16 25.43 -117.70
CA GLY A 358 11.51 26.03 -118.88
C GLY A 358 12.04 27.43 -119.21
N ILE A 359 12.22 28.28 -118.19
CA ILE A 359 12.74 29.65 -118.37
C ILE A 359 14.22 29.62 -118.80
N LEU A 360 15.03 28.76 -118.17
CA LEU A 360 16.44 28.61 -118.55
C LEU A 360 16.60 28.05 -119.97
N ALA A 361 15.74 27.11 -120.39
CA ALA A 361 15.73 26.58 -121.76
C ALA A 361 15.34 27.64 -122.80
N LYS A 362 14.38 28.52 -122.48
CA LYS A 362 14.05 29.69 -123.33
C LYS A 362 15.25 30.61 -123.49
N MET A 363 16.02 30.82 -122.41
CA MET A 363 17.25 31.62 -122.47
C MET A 363 18.33 30.96 -123.35
N ASP A 364 18.48 29.64 -123.28
CA ASP A 364 19.43 28.89 -124.13
C ASP A 364 19.03 28.95 -125.62
N TYR A 365 17.72 28.85 -125.90
CA TYR A 365 17.18 29.05 -127.24
C TYR A 365 17.49 30.46 -127.76
N MET A 366 17.28 31.47 -126.93
CA MET A 366 17.62 32.85 -127.23
C MET A 366 19.12 33.08 -127.48
N GLU A 367 20.00 32.51 -126.66
CA GLU A 367 21.46 32.55 -126.87
C GLU A 367 21.83 32.00 -128.26
N THR A 368 21.21 30.88 -128.63
CA THR A 368 21.44 30.20 -129.91
C THR A 368 20.96 31.03 -131.09
N GLN A 369 19.73 31.55 -131.04
CA GLN A 369 19.16 32.41 -132.08
C GLN A 369 19.97 33.70 -132.29
N LEU A 370 20.43 34.33 -131.19
CA LEU A 370 21.29 35.51 -131.27
C LEU A 370 22.65 35.20 -131.88
N ARG A 371 23.25 34.06 -131.52
CA ARG A 371 24.53 33.62 -132.08
C ARG A 371 24.41 33.36 -133.59
N GLU A 372 23.39 32.62 -134.01
CA GLU A 372 23.10 32.35 -135.42
C GLU A 372 22.88 33.66 -136.21
N TYR A 373 22.14 34.61 -135.64
CA TYR A 373 21.95 35.93 -136.25
C TYR A 373 23.27 36.65 -136.45
N PHE A 374 24.11 36.74 -135.41
CA PHE A 374 25.38 37.43 -135.51
C PHE A 374 26.35 36.75 -136.47
N ASP A 375 26.37 35.41 -136.52
CA ASP A 375 27.16 34.66 -137.50
C ASP A 375 26.70 34.94 -138.93
N SER A 376 25.39 35.04 -139.16
CA SER A 376 24.82 35.39 -140.46
C SER A 376 25.15 36.84 -140.86
N LEU A 377 25.06 37.78 -139.92
CA LEU A 377 25.38 39.19 -140.13
C LEU A 377 26.88 39.40 -140.39
N ALA A 378 27.74 38.67 -139.67
CA ALA A 378 29.18 38.66 -139.90
C ALA A 378 29.55 38.11 -141.28
N LYS A 379 28.90 37.03 -141.72
CA LYS A 379 29.08 36.49 -143.08
C LYS A 379 28.65 37.50 -144.14
N ASN A 380 27.48 38.13 -143.96
CA ASN A 380 26.95 39.14 -144.89
C ASN A 380 27.84 40.40 -144.95
N MET A 381 28.47 40.81 -143.85
CA MET A 381 29.41 41.95 -143.87
C MET A 381 30.75 41.63 -144.56
N ASN A 382 31.18 40.38 -144.55
CA ASN A 382 32.42 39.98 -145.20
C ASN A 382 32.24 39.67 -146.71
N GLN A 383 31.00 39.49 -147.18
CA GLN A 383 30.66 39.24 -148.58
C GLN A 383 30.00 40.49 -149.19
N SER A 384 30.74 41.28 -149.97
CA SER A 384 30.29 42.54 -150.61
C SER A 384 29.29 42.34 -151.77
N SER A 385 28.38 41.36 -151.68
CA SER A 385 27.44 40.95 -152.72
C SER A 385 26.00 41.28 -152.32
N VAL A 386 25.29 42.01 -153.18
CA VAL A 386 23.95 42.59 -152.92
C VAL A 386 22.81 41.54 -152.93
N ASN A 387 23.08 40.25 -153.17
CA ASN A 387 22.02 39.25 -153.42
C ASN A 387 21.89 38.09 -152.41
N SER A 388 22.45 38.17 -151.21
CA SER A 388 22.07 37.23 -150.14
C SER A 388 20.83 37.73 -149.40
N LYS A 389 19.66 37.14 -149.69
CA LYS A 389 18.53 37.12 -148.73
C LYS A 389 18.95 36.26 -147.54
N GLY A 390 19.83 36.79 -146.70
CA GLY A 390 20.14 36.18 -145.41
C GLY A 390 18.86 36.17 -144.58
N ALA A 391 18.53 35.01 -144.01
CA ALA A 391 17.39 34.87 -143.12
C ALA A 391 17.46 35.95 -142.02
N THR A 392 16.58 36.94 -142.09
CA THR A 392 16.42 37.93 -141.02
C THR A 392 15.71 37.23 -139.88
N PRO A 393 16.36 36.97 -138.74
CA PRO A 393 15.69 36.40 -137.60
C PRO A 393 14.66 37.41 -137.08
N ASP A 394 13.56 36.87 -136.56
CA ASP A 394 12.48 37.68 -136.02
C ASP A 394 12.89 38.24 -134.65
N LEU A 395 13.53 39.42 -134.67
CA LEU A 395 13.93 40.14 -133.47
C LEU A 395 12.71 40.49 -132.57
N ASN A 396 11.49 40.54 -133.12
CA ASN A 396 10.29 40.73 -132.32
C ASN A 396 9.89 39.46 -131.55
N ALA A 397 10.12 38.27 -132.11
CA ALA A 397 9.94 37.02 -131.39
C ALA A 397 10.93 36.92 -130.22
N LEU A 398 12.18 37.34 -130.42
CA LEU A 398 13.19 37.36 -129.37
C LEU A 398 12.85 38.35 -128.25
N ARG A 399 12.32 39.52 -128.60
CA ARG A 399 11.78 40.49 -127.64
C ARG A 399 10.63 39.92 -126.82
N ARG A 400 9.66 39.25 -127.47
CA ARG A 400 8.52 38.64 -126.77
C ARG A 400 8.97 37.56 -125.79
N GLU A 401 9.98 36.76 -126.15
CA GLU A 401 10.55 35.78 -125.23
C GLU A 401 11.28 36.44 -124.04
N MET A 402 12.00 37.56 -124.23
CA MET A 402 12.59 38.33 -123.13
C MET A 402 11.55 38.94 -122.19
N GLU A 403 10.46 39.48 -122.75
CA GLU A 403 9.33 39.99 -121.96
C GLU A 403 8.63 38.85 -121.19
N GLY A 404 8.49 37.68 -121.81
CA GLY A 404 7.98 36.46 -121.18
C GLY A 404 8.86 36.00 -120.01
N ILE A 405 10.18 35.97 -120.19
CA ILE A 405 11.15 35.65 -119.13
C ILE A 405 11.06 36.68 -117.98
N ALA A 406 10.92 37.96 -118.31
CA ALA A 406 10.78 39.02 -117.30
C ALA A 406 9.46 38.95 -116.52
N ALA A 407 8.38 38.45 -117.12
CA ALA A 407 7.11 38.20 -116.43
C ALA A 407 7.18 36.97 -115.53
N ASP A 408 7.79 35.89 -116.02
CA ASP A 408 7.86 34.61 -115.31
C ASP A 408 8.99 34.51 -114.26
N LYS A 409 9.85 35.52 -114.15
CA LYS A 409 10.93 35.57 -113.13
C LYS A 409 10.43 35.37 -111.69
N SER A 410 9.19 35.73 -111.38
CA SER A 410 8.60 35.51 -110.04
C SER A 410 8.39 34.04 -109.68
N LYS A 411 8.41 33.14 -110.68
CA LYS A 411 8.21 31.69 -110.52
C LYS A 411 9.52 30.92 -110.34
N MET A 412 10.66 31.61 -110.36
CA MET A 412 11.97 30.99 -110.18
C MET A 412 12.42 31.05 -108.71
N SER A 413 13.08 29.99 -108.24
CA SER A 413 13.84 30.03 -107.00
C SER A 413 14.98 31.04 -107.08
N MET A 414 15.50 31.40 -105.91
CA MET A 414 16.67 32.27 -105.79
C MET A 414 17.88 31.75 -106.57
N GLU A 415 18.17 30.45 -106.49
CA GLU A 415 19.25 29.82 -107.26
C GLU A 415 18.96 29.90 -108.78
N GLY A 416 17.71 29.68 -109.18
CA GLY A 416 17.29 29.82 -110.57
C GLY A 416 17.41 31.26 -111.09
N LEU A 417 17.03 32.25 -110.29
CA LEU A 417 17.16 33.67 -110.60
C LEU A 417 18.62 34.09 -110.80
N LEU A 418 19.51 33.62 -109.93
CA LEU A 418 20.95 33.89 -110.05
C LEU A 418 21.54 33.27 -111.33
N LYS A 419 21.18 32.02 -111.66
CA LYS A 419 21.61 31.37 -112.91
C LYS A 419 21.06 32.08 -114.15
N LEU A 420 19.81 32.54 -114.11
CA LEU A 420 19.21 33.30 -115.21
C LEU A 420 19.93 34.65 -115.39
N GLU A 421 20.24 35.34 -114.29
CA GLU A 421 20.96 36.61 -114.31
C GLU A 421 22.37 36.45 -114.88
N GLU A 422 23.08 35.38 -114.51
CA GLU A 422 24.39 35.04 -115.06
C GLU A 422 24.31 34.79 -116.58
N LYS A 423 23.31 34.02 -117.04
CA LYS A 423 23.09 33.77 -118.49
C LYS A 423 22.76 35.04 -119.25
N ILE A 424 21.83 35.87 -118.75
CA ILE A 424 21.49 37.17 -119.37
C ILE A 424 22.72 38.09 -119.41
N ARG A 425 23.50 38.15 -118.33
CA ARG A 425 24.74 38.94 -118.28
C ARG A 425 25.74 38.47 -119.33
N LYS A 426 25.92 37.16 -119.50
CA LYS A 426 26.80 36.58 -120.52
C LYS A 426 26.34 36.95 -121.93
N ILE A 427 25.06 36.74 -122.22
CA ILE A 427 24.46 37.06 -123.53
C ILE A 427 24.56 38.55 -123.83
N ASN A 428 24.28 39.44 -122.87
CA ASN A 428 24.44 40.89 -123.03
C ASN A 428 25.90 41.27 -123.33
N LYS A 429 26.87 40.63 -122.67
CA LYS A 429 28.30 40.89 -122.89
C LYS A 429 28.73 40.47 -124.30
N ASP A 430 28.32 39.29 -124.75
CA ASP A 430 28.62 38.77 -126.08
C ASP A 430 27.92 39.62 -127.17
N PHE A 431 26.66 39.99 -126.93
CA PHE A 431 25.88 40.85 -127.81
C PHE A 431 26.49 42.24 -127.96
N ALA A 432 26.85 42.90 -126.86
CA ALA A 432 27.48 44.23 -126.88
C ALA A 432 28.85 44.21 -127.56
N ARG A 433 29.65 43.14 -127.37
CA ARG A 433 30.93 42.96 -128.06
C ARG A 433 30.73 42.86 -129.57
N ASN A 434 29.85 41.98 -130.02
CA ASN A 434 29.56 41.78 -131.44
C ASN A 434 29.01 43.06 -132.08
N ASN A 435 28.07 43.74 -131.41
CA ASN A 435 27.51 45.01 -131.88
C ASN A 435 28.59 46.10 -132.05
N ARG A 436 29.53 46.24 -131.11
CA ARG A 436 30.67 47.17 -131.25
C ARG A 436 31.58 46.81 -132.43
N GLU A 437 31.85 45.53 -132.65
CA GLU A 437 32.64 45.06 -133.80
C GLU A 437 31.93 45.39 -135.12
N PHE A 438 30.61 45.21 -135.16
CA PHE A 438 29.77 45.55 -136.31
C PHE A 438 29.71 47.05 -136.58
N GLN A 439 29.49 47.87 -135.56
CA GLN A 439 29.49 49.33 -135.70
C GLN A 439 30.83 49.85 -136.23
N LYS A 440 31.96 49.31 -135.73
CA LYS A 440 33.30 49.65 -136.23
C LYS A 440 33.51 49.25 -137.70
N LYS A 441 32.98 48.11 -138.12
CA LYS A 441 33.04 47.67 -139.54
C LYS A 441 32.13 48.53 -140.43
N LEU A 442 30.94 48.88 -139.93
CA LEU A 442 29.96 49.72 -140.64
C LEU A 442 30.47 51.15 -140.87
N GLN A 443 31.17 51.73 -139.89
CA GLN A 443 31.81 53.06 -140.02
C GLN A 443 32.91 53.10 -141.10
N LYS A 444 33.48 51.95 -141.46
CA LYS A 444 34.53 51.82 -142.49
C LYS A 444 33.98 51.50 -143.88
N ALA A 445 32.68 51.25 -144.02
CA ALA A 445 32.05 50.87 -145.29
C ALA A 445 31.54 52.11 -146.04
N ASN A 446 31.68 52.13 -147.38
CA ASN A 446 31.19 53.21 -148.25
C ASN A 446 29.67 53.29 -148.26
N GLU A 447 29.10 54.50 -148.37
CA GLU A 447 27.67 54.75 -148.33
C GLU A 447 26.93 54.23 -149.57
N ASN A 448 26.60 52.94 -149.55
CA ASN A 448 25.75 52.27 -150.55
C ASN A 448 24.40 51.87 -149.93
N GLU A 449 23.39 51.58 -150.75
CA GLU A 449 22.05 51.14 -150.29
C GLU A 449 22.11 49.91 -149.35
N PHE A 450 23.08 49.02 -149.58
CA PHE A 450 23.40 47.90 -148.70
C PHE A 450 23.83 48.37 -147.29
N THR A 451 24.67 49.39 -147.19
CA THR A 451 25.09 49.96 -145.90
C THR A 451 23.95 50.68 -145.19
N ALA A 452 22.99 51.26 -145.92
CA ALA A 452 21.79 51.85 -145.33
C ALA A 452 20.88 50.77 -144.71
N ASN A 453 20.72 49.62 -145.36
CA ASN A 453 19.98 48.48 -144.80
C ASN A 453 20.70 47.89 -143.58
N LEU A 454 22.03 47.75 -143.61
CA LEU A 454 22.82 47.33 -142.44
C LEU A 454 22.74 48.35 -141.28
N LYS A 455 22.74 49.67 -141.56
CA LYS A 455 22.51 50.72 -140.55
C LYS A 455 21.13 50.56 -139.88
N ARG A 456 20.08 50.19 -140.63
CA ARG A 456 18.74 49.91 -140.06
C ARG A 456 18.73 48.64 -139.20
N GLU A 457 19.40 47.56 -139.64
CA GLU A 457 19.50 46.33 -138.85
C GLU A 457 20.32 46.55 -137.56
N VAL A 458 21.42 47.29 -137.62
CA VAL A 458 22.19 47.70 -136.42
C VAL A 458 21.36 48.58 -135.49
N ALA A 459 20.47 49.43 -136.01
CA ALA A 459 19.53 50.20 -135.17
C ALA A 459 18.52 49.29 -134.44
N LYS A 460 18.04 48.22 -135.09
CA LYS A 460 17.19 47.21 -134.43
C LYS A 460 17.96 46.43 -133.36
N ILE A 461 19.22 46.07 -133.63
CA ILE A 461 20.15 45.46 -132.66
C ILE A 461 20.34 46.38 -131.44
N ASN A 462 20.54 47.68 -131.65
CA ASN A 462 20.67 48.65 -130.56
C ASN A 462 19.41 48.75 -129.69
N ASN A 463 18.22 48.67 -130.29
CA ASN A 463 16.96 48.67 -129.54
C ASN A 463 16.83 47.38 -128.71
N LEU A 464 17.18 46.23 -129.30
CA LEU A 464 17.19 44.97 -128.58
C LEU A 464 18.22 44.96 -127.43
N GLU A 465 19.40 45.56 -127.62
CA GLU A 465 20.41 45.71 -126.56
C GLU A 465 19.85 46.48 -125.36
N ARG A 466 19.13 47.58 -125.62
CA ARG A 466 18.48 48.37 -124.55
C ARG A 466 17.41 47.56 -123.84
N GLU A 467 16.60 46.79 -124.55
CA GLU A 467 15.55 45.96 -123.96
C GLU A 467 16.12 44.80 -123.14
N MET A 468 17.22 44.18 -123.60
CA MET A 468 17.95 43.17 -122.83
C MET A 468 18.64 43.76 -121.59
N GLU A 469 19.09 45.01 -121.67
CA GLU A 469 19.66 45.71 -120.53
C GLU A 469 18.60 46.14 -119.52
N ASP A 470 17.41 46.57 -119.98
CA ASP A 470 16.28 46.91 -119.12
C ASP A 470 15.72 45.68 -118.40
N THR A 471 15.61 44.54 -119.09
CA THR A 471 15.21 43.26 -118.47
C THR A 471 16.25 42.77 -117.47
N ARG A 472 17.55 42.92 -117.77
CA ARG A 472 18.64 42.65 -116.82
C ARG A 472 18.52 43.54 -115.58
N ARG A 473 18.37 44.87 -115.74
CA ARG A 473 18.18 45.80 -114.62
C ARG A 473 16.99 45.42 -113.75
N LYS A 474 15.84 45.11 -114.36
CA LYS A 474 14.65 44.65 -113.64
C LYS A 474 14.85 43.30 -112.93
N LEU A 475 15.79 42.48 -113.36
CA LEU A 475 16.15 41.21 -112.70
C LEU A 475 17.12 41.46 -111.54
N THR A 476 18.17 42.26 -111.77
CA THR A 476 19.13 42.69 -110.76
C THR A 476 18.45 43.45 -109.63
N GLU A 477 17.52 44.36 -109.93
CA GLU A 477 16.74 45.09 -108.92
C GLU A 477 15.95 44.12 -108.02
N LYS A 478 15.33 43.07 -108.58
CA LYS A 478 14.68 42.04 -107.77
C LYS A 478 15.67 41.22 -106.93
N ILE A 479 16.85 40.89 -107.47
CA ILE A 479 17.87 40.16 -106.73
C ILE A 479 18.44 41.01 -105.58
N GLU A 480 18.69 42.31 -105.81
CA GLU A 480 19.33 43.19 -104.84
C GLU A 480 18.36 43.80 -103.82
N THR A 481 17.08 43.99 -104.16
CA THR A 481 16.09 44.60 -103.25
C THR A 481 15.15 43.58 -102.61
N GLN A 482 14.58 42.66 -103.39
CA GLN A 482 13.58 41.72 -102.89
C GLN A 482 14.22 40.64 -102.02
N ILE A 483 15.41 40.12 -102.36
CA ILE A 483 16.05 39.07 -101.56
C ILE A 483 16.39 39.55 -100.14
N PRO A 484 17.04 40.72 -99.93
CA PRO A 484 17.27 41.22 -98.58
C PRO A 484 15.98 41.55 -97.84
N GLN A 485 14.95 42.05 -98.53
CA GLN A 485 13.67 42.35 -97.92
C GLN A 485 12.94 41.08 -97.44
N ASP A 486 12.87 40.04 -98.27
CA ASP A 486 12.26 38.75 -97.92
C ASP A 486 13.05 38.07 -96.79
N LEU A 487 14.38 38.16 -96.80
CA LEU A 487 15.23 37.66 -95.70
C LEU A 487 15.01 38.43 -94.40
N ASN A 488 14.89 39.75 -94.46
CA ASN A 488 14.57 40.57 -93.29
C ASN A 488 13.16 40.27 -92.76
N GLU A 489 12.17 40.07 -93.63
CA GLU A 489 10.81 39.70 -93.23
C GLU A 489 10.77 38.28 -92.60
N LEU A 490 11.47 37.32 -93.20
CA LEU A 490 11.65 35.98 -92.62
C LEU A 490 12.37 36.03 -91.26
N THR A 491 13.39 36.88 -91.13
CA THR A 491 14.11 37.09 -89.87
C THR A 491 13.20 37.71 -88.82
N ALA A 492 12.39 38.72 -89.19
CA ALA A 492 11.41 39.33 -88.31
C ALA A 492 10.33 38.33 -87.86
N LYS A 493 9.79 37.52 -88.78
CA LYS A 493 8.83 36.45 -88.45
C LYS A 493 9.46 35.39 -87.56
N THR A 494 10.70 35.00 -87.82
CA THR A 494 11.45 34.04 -86.98
C THR A 494 11.68 34.58 -85.58
N ASN A 495 12.07 35.84 -85.46
CA ASN A 495 12.22 36.51 -84.16
C ASN A 495 10.89 36.62 -83.42
N HIS A 496 9.79 36.91 -84.12
CA HIS A 496 8.46 36.93 -83.53
C HIS A 496 8.03 35.55 -83.01
N ILE A 497 8.25 34.48 -83.78
CA ILE A 497 7.97 33.11 -83.33
C ILE A 497 8.85 32.74 -82.13
N LYS A 498 10.14 33.09 -82.16
CA LYS A 498 11.05 32.87 -81.04
C LYS A 498 10.59 33.62 -79.79
N GLN A 499 10.12 34.85 -79.93
CA GLN A 499 9.56 35.63 -78.83
C GLN A 499 8.28 34.97 -78.27
N GLN A 500 7.35 34.55 -79.13
CA GLN A 500 6.14 33.84 -78.70
C GLN A 500 6.46 32.53 -77.97
N LEU A 501 7.49 31.79 -78.41
CA LEU A 501 7.93 30.58 -77.74
C LEU A 501 8.52 30.89 -76.36
N ASN A 502 9.36 31.91 -76.26
CA ASN A 502 9.92 32.34 -74.98
C ASN A 502 8.80 32.79 -74.01
N GLU A 503 7.83 33.59 -74.47
CA GLU A 503 6.68 34.00 -73.65
C GLU A 503 5.82 32.81 -73.18
N ARG A 504 5.70 31.76 -74.02
CA ARG A 504 5.02 30.51 -73.63
C ARG A 504 5.82 29.71 -72.61
N ILE A 505 7.15 29.65 -72.76
CA ILE A 505 8.04 28.99 -71.80
C ILE A 505 7.95 29.71 -70.46
N ASP A 506 8.07 31.03 -70.43
CA ASP A 506 7.98 31.84 -69.20
C ASP A 506 6.63 31.61 -68.49
N LYS A 507 5.52 31.54 -69.22
CA LYS A 507 4.19 31.23 -68.66
C LYS A 507 4.12 29.83 -68.06
N VAL A 508 4.64 28.82 -68.76
CA VAL A 508 4.67 27.44 -68.26
C VAL A 508 5.58 27.32 -67.04
N GLU A 509 6.71 28.01 -67.01
CA GLU A 509 7.59 28.07 -65.83
C GLU A 509 6.91 28.77 -64.65
N GLU A 510 6.17 29.86 -64.89
CA GLU A 510 5.39 30.54 -63.85
C GLU A 510 4.26 29.64 -63.31
N GLU A 511 3.53 28.94 -64.18
CA GLU A 511 2.51 27.97 -63.78
C GLU A 511 3.10 26.79 -62.99
N ASN A 512 4.24 26.26 -63.43
CA ASN A 512 4.97 25.23 -62.70
C ASN A 512 5.45 25.74 -61.33
N PHE A 513 5.96 26.97 -61.25
CA PHE A 513 6.39 27.58 -60.00
C PHE A 513 5.21 27.77 -59.03
N ARG A 514 4.05 28.21 -59.52
CA ARG A 514 2.81 28.30 -58.74
C ARG A 514 2.35 26.91 -58.26
N ALA A 515 2.33 25.91 -59.13
CA ALA A 515 1.96 24.54 -58.76
C ALA A 515 2.90 23.95 -57.70
N VAL A 516 4.22 24.20 -57.80
CA VAL A 516 5.21 23.77 -56.80
C VAL A 516 4.99 24.50 -55.46
N ASN A 517 4.68 25.79 -55.48
CA ASN A 517 4.37 26.53 -54.26
C ASN A 517 3.07 26.05 -53.61
N ASP A 518 2.01 25.81 -54.38
CA ASP A 518 0.75 25.24 -53.88
C ASP A 518 0.98 23.86 -53.25
N LEU A 519 1.84 23.02 -53.86
CA LEU A 519 2.22 21.73 -53.30
C LEU A 519 3.01 21.88 -51.99
N ARG A 520 3.96 22.82 -51.92
CA ARG A 520 4.71 23.12 -50.70
C ARG A 520 3.81 23.66 -49.60
N GLU A 521 2.86 24.53 -49.92
CA GLU A 521 1.90 25.08 -48.98
C GLU A 521 0.96 23.97 -48.46
N LYS A 522 0.44 23.11 -49.33
CA LYS A 522 -0.33 21.92 -48.93
C LYS A 522 0.50 20.97 -48.06
N GLN A 523 1.79 20.79 -48.34
CA GLN A 523 2.68 19.97 -47.54
C GLN A 523 2.94 20.58 -46.15
N ASN A 524 3.14 21.90 -46.08
CA ASN A 524 3.28 22.63 -44.82
C ASN A 524 1.98 22.57 -44.00
N ALA A 525 0.82 22.80 -44.62
CA ALA A 525 -0.48 22.67 -43.97
C ALA A 525 -0.72 21.24 -43.45
N ARG A 526 -0.31 20.22 -44.20
CA ARG A 526 -0.37 18.81 -43.74
C ARG A 526 0.56 18.57 -42.53
N ASN A 527 1.76 19.12 -42.54
CA ASN A 527 2.70 19.02 -41.42
C ASN A 527 2.18 19.76 -40.17
N GLU A 528 1.59 20.94 -40.33
CA GLU A 528 0.94 21.68 -39.25
C GLU A 528 -0.28 20.94 -38.70
N ALA A 529 -1.11 20.35 -39.56
CA ALA A 529 -2.23 19.52 -39.15
C ALA A 529 -1.76 18.29 -38.36
N MET A 530 -0.65 17.65 -38.76
CA MET A 530 -0.02 16.55 -38.00
C MET A 530 0.49 17.00 -36.63
N GLN A 531 1.16 18.16 -36.55
CA GLN A 531 1.62 18.71 -35.27
C GLN A 531 0.46 19.10 -34.34
N ASN A 532 -0.59 19.72 -34.88
CA ASN A 532 -1.79 20.06 -34.11
C ASN A 532 -2.54 18.80 -33.65
N ARG A 533 -2.58 17.73 -34.46
CA ARG A 533 -3.14 16.44 -34.04
C ARG A 533 -2.34 15.86 -32.87
N ASN A 534 -1.01 15.89 -32.92
CA ASN A 534 -0.15 15.46 -31.81
C ASN A 534 -0.35 16.31 -30.54
N ARG A 535 -0.57 17.63 -30.68
CA ARG A 535 -0.90 18.51 -29.54
C ARG A 535 -2.28 18.22 -28.96
N SER A 536 -3.27 17.90 -29.79
CA SER A 536 -4.63 17.57 -29.33
C SER A 536 -4.70 16.23 -28.58
N VAL A 537 -3.86 15.26 -28.93
CA VAL A 537 -3.73 13.98 -28.20
C VAL A 537 -3.04 14.18 -26.84
N SER A 538 -2.16 15.17 -26.71
CA SER A 538 -1.50 15.52 -25.44
C SER A 538 -2.35 16.44 -24.53
N GLY A 539 -3.42 17.06 -25.04
CA GLY A 539 -4.17 18.11 -24.34
C GLY A 539 -5.37 17.64 -23.51
N ASN A 540 -5.75 16.37 -23.54
CA ASN A 540 -7.02 15.90 -22.95
C ASN A 540 -6.90 15.33 -21.52
N ALA A 541 -5.84 15.70 -20.79
CA ALA A 541 -5.68 15.46 -19.36
C ALA A 541 -5.72 16.81 -18.60
N GLY A 542 -6.86 17.50 -18.64
CA GLY A 542 -7.03 18.79 -17.96
C GLY A 542 -8.50 19.08 -17.71
N GLY A 543 -8.92 18.90 -16.45
CA GLY A 543 -10.31 18.86 -16.03
C GLY A 543 -11.12 20.14 -16.23
N LYS A 544 -12.42 19.94 -16.46
CA LYS A 544 -13.48 20.93 -16.29
C LYS A 544 -13.52 21.41 -14.84
N ARG A 545 -13.48 22.72 -14.62
CA ARG A 545 -14.13 23.38 -13.49
C ARG A 545 -14.97 24.54 -13.99
N SER A 546 -16.24 24.48 -13.61
CA SER A 546 -17.26 25.52 -13.69
C SER A 546 -16.89 26.75 -12.87
N ASN A 547 -17.21 27.94 -13.36
CA ASN A 547 -17.99 28.93 -12.60
C ASN A 547 -18.32 30.20 -13.41
N SER A 548 -19.62 30.48 -13.48
CA SER A 548 -20.32 31.77 -13.35
C SER A 548 -19.78 33.06 -14.00
N ASP A 549 -20.58 33.53 -14.96
CA ASP A 549 -20.94 34.93 -15.30
C ASP A 549 -21.26 35.82 -14.05
N PRO A 550 -21.46 37.17 -14.12
CA PRO A 550 -21.64 38.01 -15.32
C PRO A 550 -21.00 39.43 -15.31
N ASN A 551 -21.17 40.12 -16.45
CA ASN A 551 -21.53 41.56 -16.59
C ASN A 551 -20.43 42.59 -16.92
N ARG A 552 -20.42 43.12 -18.17
CA ARG A 552 -20.52 44.57 -18.50
C ARG A 552 -20.44 44.85 -20.01
N THR A 553 -21.57 45.31 -20.57
CA THR A 553 -21.76 46.53 -21.42
C THR A 553 -20.51 47.19 -22.02
N SER A 554 -20.42 47.64 -23.28
CA SER A 554 -21.37 48.48 -24.04
C SER A 554 -20.82 48.81 -25.44
N ALA A 555 -21.73 49.02 -26.41
CA ALA A 555 -21.70 49.97 -27.54
C ALA A 555 -20.51 49.90 -28.54
N SER A 556 -20.63 50.02 -29.86
CA SER A 556 -21.44 50.83 -30.78
C SER A 556 -21.09 50.27 -32.17
N GLY A 557 -21.98 49.94 -33.10
CA GLY A 557 -22.80 50.89 -33.86
C GLY A 557 -22.16 51.19 -35.23
N ARG A 558 -22.96 50.98 -36.30
CA ARG A 558 -22.83 51.41 -37.72
C ARG A 558 -22.24 50.46 -38.77
N ARG A 559 -23.15 49.80 -39.50
CA ARG A 559 -23.21 49.77 -40.98
C ARG A 559 -23.99 51.04 -41.46
N PRO A 560 -24.09 51.41 -42.76
CA PRO A 560 -23.87 50.63 -44.00
C PRO A 560 -23.20 51.40 -45.18
N ASN A 561 -23.28 50.80 -46.38
CA ASN A 561 -23.04 51.32 -47.75
C ASN A 561 -21.60 51.24 -48.27
N SER A 562 -21.31 51.06 -49.57
CA SER A 562 -21.98 50.46 -50.73
C SER A 562 -20.97 50.59 -51.88
N ASP A 563 -21.00 49.64 -52.80
CA ASP A 563 -20.48 49.66 -54.17
C ASP A 563 -19.01 49.33 -54.51
N PRO A 564 -18.79 48.58 -55.63
CA PRO A 564 -17.53 47.99 -56.02
C PRO A 564 -16.83 48.81 -57.12
N SER A 565 -15.50 48.87 -57.10
CA SER A 565 -14.65 48.84 -58.30
C SER A 565 -13.19 49.12 -57.97
N LYS A 566 -12.33 48.60 -58.86
CA LYS A 566 -10.90 48.91 -59.10
C LYS A 566 -9.86 48.16 -58.26
N GLN A 567 -9.40 47.08 -58.89
CA GLN A 567 -7.99 46.73 -59.04
C GLN A 567 -7.06 47.95 -58.94
N THR A 568 -6.05 47.87 -58.08
CA THR A 568 -4.64 48.17 -58.42
C THR A 568 -3.73 47.50 -57.41
N ALA A 569 -2.64 46.93 -57.93
CA ALA A 569 -1.59 46.22 -57.21
C ALA A 569 -0.95 47.04 -56.07
N SER A 570 -0.68 46.38 -54.95
CA SER A 570 0.26 46.89 -53.94
C SER A 570 1.08 45.74 -53.35
N ARG A 571 2.40 45.84 -53.61
CA ARG A 571 3.51 45.16 -52.95
C ARG A 571 3.23 44.84 -51.47
N SER A 572 3.42 43.57 -51.10
CA SER A 572 3.47 43.12 -49.72
C SER A 572 4.85 43.42 -49.11
N ASP A 573 4.89 44.41 -48.23
CA ASP A 573 6.03 44.69 -47.36
C ASP A 573 6.22 43.57 -46.31
N PRO A 574 7.46 43.17 -45.98
CA PRO A 574 7.75 42.05 -45.07
C PRO A 574 7.61 42.39 -43.57
N GLU A 575 7.22 43.61 -43.19
CA GLU A 575 7.22 44.05 -41.78
C GLU A 575 6.05 43.50 -40.92
N THR A 576 4.98 43.00 -41.53
CA THR A 576 3.79 42.53 -40.79
C THR A 576 4.01 41.17 -40.09
N SER A 577 4.98 40.38 -40.55
CA SER A 577 5.31 39.07 -39.95
C SER A 577 6.16 39.18 -38.68
N LEU A 578 6.87 40.30 -38.48
CA LEU A 578 7.66 40.54 -37.27
C LEU A 578 6.80 40.99 -36.07
N ALA A 579 5.61 41.55 -36.31
CA ALA A 579 4.69 42.00 -35.26
C ALA A 579 4.02 40.84 -34.52
N ALA A 580 3.75 39.72 -35.20
CA ALA A 580 3.15 38.52 -34.61
C ALA A 580 4.13 37.70 -33.75
N ILE A 581 5.44 37.85 -33.95
CA ILE A 581 6.48 37.08 -33.24
C ILE A 581 6.93 37.76 -31.93
N LYS A 582 6.73 39.08 -31.79
CA LYS A 582 7.08 39.84 -30.57
C LYS A 582 6.37 39.35 -29.29
N PRO A 583 5.05 39.06 -29.27
CA PRO A 583 4.40 38.54 -28.06
C PRO A 583 4.91 37.13 -27.70
N LEU A 584 5.12 36.25 -28.68
CA LEU A 584 5.65 34.90 -28.47
C LEU A 584 7.06 34.89 -27.85
N LYS A 585 7.93 35.83 -28.25
CA LYS A 585 9.26 35.98 -27.62
C LYS A 585 9.16 36.44 -26.15
N LYS A 586 8.19 37.31 -25.83
CA LYS A 586 7.96 37.78 -24.45
C LYS A 586 7.44 36.66 -23.56
N ASP A 587 6.51 35.85 -24.07
CA ASP A 587 5.97 34.69 -23.36
C ASP A 587 7.05 33.62 -23.15
N PHE A 588 7.91 33.40 -24.16
CA PHE A 588 9.03 32.47 -24.05
C PHE A 588 10.04 32.87 -22.97
N GLU A 589 10.37 34.17 -22.86
CA GLU A 589 11.25 34.65 -21.78
C GLU A 589 10.56 34.57 -20.40
N GLN A 590 9.25 34.78 -20.31
CA GLN A 590 8.51 34.55 -19.07
C GLN A 590 8.50 33.08 -18.65
N TYR A 591 8.34 32.15 -19.60
CA TYR A 591 8.46 30.71 -19.33
C TYR A 591 9.87 30.34 -18.86
N LYS A 592 10.91 30.93 -19.46
CA LYS A 592 12.31 30.70 -19.06
C LYS A 592 12.56 31.17 -17.62
N ILE A 593 12.02 32.33 -17.23
CA ILE A 593 12.08 32.83 -15.84
C ILE A 593 11.31 31.92 -14.89
N ALA A 594 10.11 31.46 -15.28
CA ALA A 594 9.31 30.55 -14.46
C ALA A 594 10.00 29.19 -14.23
N VAL A 595 10.60 28.61 -15.28
CA VAL A 595 11.38 27.38 -15.20
C VAL A 595 12.60 27.57 -14.29
N LYS A 596 13.29 28.71 -14.37
CA LYS A 596 14.43 29.01 -13.49
C LYS A 596 14.00 29.10 -12.01
N LYS A 597 12.90 29.80 -11.72
CA LYS A 597 12.34 29.88 -10.36
C LYS A 597 11.87 28.52 -9.84
N LEU A 598 11.30 27.69 -10.71
CA LEU A 598 10.90 26.32 -10.36
C LEU A 598 12.13 25.46 -10.03
N ALA A 599 13.19 25.56 -10.83
CA ALA A 599 14.45 24.87 -10.56
C ALA A 599 15.04 25.29 -9.21
N GLU A 600 15.10 26.60 -8.91
CA GLU A 600 15.56 27.14 -7.63
C GLU A 600 14.70 26.65 -6.45
N SER A 601 13.37 26.60 -6.61
CA SER A 601 12.45 26.04 -5.62
C SER A 601 12.69 24.55 -5.38
N VAL A 602 12.91 23.77 -6.45
CA VAL A 602 13.17 22.32 -6.36
C VAL A 602 14.51 22.06 -5.67
N THR A 603 15.55 22.84 -5.97
CA THR A 603 16.84 22.75 -5.26
C THR A 603 16.68 23.08 -3.77
N THR A 604 15.86 24.08 -3.44
CA THR A 604 15.60 24.44 -2.05
C THR A 604 14.87 23.33 -1.30
N VAL A 605 13.84 22.73 -1.90
CA VAL A 605 13.11 21.59 -1.33
C VAL A 605 14.01 20.37 -1.17
N LYS A 606 14.86 20.09 -2.17
CA LYS A 606 15.87 19.03 -2.10
C LYS A 606 16.80 19.23 -0.90
N ASN A 607 17.34 20.45 -0.72
CA ASN A 607 18.24 20.76 0.39
C ASN A 607 17.58 20.64 1.76
N VAL A 608 16.27 20.97 1.86
CA VAL A 608 15.49 20.79 3.10
C VAL A 608 15.25 19.30 3.39
N LEU A 609 14.96 18.51 2.37
CA LEU A 609 14.77 17.06 2.53
C LEU A 609 16.09 16.36 2.90
N GLU A 610 17.21 16.72 2.25
CA GLU A 610 18.53 16.18 2.60
C GLU A 610 18.89 16.51 4.05
N ARG A 611 18.63 17.75 4.53
CA ARG A 611 18.80 18.10 5.95
C ARG A 611 17.94 17.26 6.87
N LYS A 612 16.64 17.08 6.56
CA LYS A 612 15.75 16.24 7.36
C LYS A 612 16.19 14.77 7.40
N ILE A 613 16.70 14.24 6.29
CA ILE A 613 17.21 12.87 6.23
C ILE A 613 18.44 12.71 7.11
N VAL A 614 19.37 13.68 7.08
CA VAL A 614 20.56 13.69 7.95
C VAL A 614 20.16 13.78 9.42
N GLU A 615 19.25 14.69 9.79
CA GLU A 615 18.77 14.84 11.18
C GLU A 615 18.09 13.55 11.70
N GLU A 616 17.27 12.90 10.88
CA GLU A 616 16.66 11.61 11.25
C GLU A 616 17.70 10.51 11.40
N LYS A 617 18.70 10.48 10.51
CA LYS A 617 19.79 9.50 10.59
C LYS A 617 20.58 9.66 11.89
N GLU A 618 20.96 10.89 12.25
CA GLU A 618 21.65 11.19 13.50
C GLU A 618 20.80 10.83 14.74
N LYS A 619 19.49 11.11 14.71
CA LYS A 619 18.57 10.68 15.78
C LYS A 619 18.55 9.17 15.95
N ARG A 620 18.51 8.42 14.86
CA ARG A 620 18.53 6.95 14.90
C ARG A 620 19.88 6.41 15.37
N GLU A 621 20.99 7.01 14.95
CA GLU A 621 22.32 6.62 15.43
C GLU A 621 22.44 6.84 16.94
N LYS A 622 21.98 7.99 17.46
CA LYS A 622 21.92 8.23 18.92
C LYS A 622 21.03 7.23 19.65
N ALA A 623 19.85 6.91 19.12
CA ALA A 623 18.96 5.92 19.72
C ALA A 623 19.58 4.51 19.76
N VAL A 624 20.33 4.14 18.70
CA VAL A 624 21.06 2.86 18.64
C VAL A 624 22.21 2.86 19.65
N GLU A 625 22.93 3.97 19.80
CA GLU A 625 24.02 4.11 20.76
C GLU A 625 23.51 4.05 22.22
N GLU A 626 22.37 4.69 22.51
CA GLU A 626 21.66 4.56 23.79
C GLU A 626 21.25 3.11 24.07
N LEU A 627 20.66 2.41 23.09
CA LEU A 627 20.30 1.00 23.22
C LEU A 627 21.53 0.11 23.43
N ALA A 628 22.62 0.35 22.71
CA ALA A 628 23.88 -0.37 22.88
C ALA A 628 24.48 -0.15 24.28
N SER A 629 24.35 1.07 24.83
CA SER A 629 24.80 1.37 26.20
C SER A 629 23.96 0.65 27.27
N VAL A 630 22.67 0.42 27.03
CA VAL A 630 21.77 -0.34 27.90
C VAL A 630 22.08 -1.83 27.85
N VAL A 631 22.38 -2.36 26.66
CA VAL A 631 22.75 -3.78 26.47
C VAL A 631 24.10 -4.09 27.13
N ASN A 632 25.07 -3.17 27.08
CA ASN A 632 26.39 -3.34 27.70
C ASN A 632 26.42 -3.06 29.21
N LYS A 633 25.35 -2.52 29.82
CA LYS A 633 25.22 -2.29 31.27
C LYS A 633 24.59 -3.44 32.05
N LYS A 634 24.50 -4.64 31.47
CA LYS A 634 23.99 -5.83 32.16
C LYS A 634 25.13 -6.79 32.57
N PRO A 635 25.84 -6.58 33.69
CA PRO A 635 26.73 -7.59 34.22
C PRO A 635 25.96 -8.58 35.11
N ALA A 636 26.16 -9.86 34.81
CA ALA A 636 26.45 -10.91 35.79
C ALA A 636 25.47 -11.11 36.97
N GLN A 637 24.27 -11.63 36.71
CA GLN A 637 23.54 -12.46 37.68
C GLN A 637 22.69 -13.50 36.96
N ASN A 638 23.30 -14.64 36.60
CA ASN A 638 22.66 -15.97 36.52
C ASN A 638 23.67 -16.98 35.96
N ALA A 639 24.61 -17.37 36.81
CA ALA A 639 25.32 -18.62 36.65
C ALA A 639 25.27 -19.35 37.99
N GLN A 640 24.32 -20.29 38.12
CA GLN A 640 24.46 -21.40 39.05
C GLN A 640 24.10 -22.72 38.36
N PRO A 641 24.83 -23.80 38.67
CA PRO A 641 24.76 -25.06 37.95
C PRO A 641 23.78 -26.02 38.62
N ASN A 642 22.90 -26.65 37.85
CA ASN A 642 22.11 -27.77 38.36
C ASN A 642 22.78 -29.10 37.98
N ALA A 643 23.48 -29.66 38.95
CA ALA A 643 23.96 -31.02 38.97
C ALA A 643 22.91 -31.92 39.65
N LYS A 644 22.75 -33.12 39.08
CA LYS A 644 22.41 -34.40 39.75
C LYS A 644 20.99 -34.63 40.31
N GLN A 645 20.44 -35.74 39.79
CA GLN A 645 19.97 -36.94 40.51
C GLN A 645 18.47 -37.27 40.54
N LYS A 646 18.24 -38.51 40.06
CA LYS A 646 17.15 -39.49 40.26
C LYS A 646 15.93 -39.41 39.37
#